data_AF-A0A010R936-F1
#
_entry.id   AF-A0A010R936-F1
#
_cell.length_a   1.000
_cell.length_b   1.000
_cell.length_c   1.000
_cell.angle_alpha   90.00
_cell.angle_beta   90.00
_cell.angle_gamma   90.00
#
_symmetry.space_group_name_H-M   'P 1'
#
loop_
_entity.id
_entity.type
_entity.pdbx_description
1 polymer ?
#
loop_
_entity_poly.entity_id
_entity_poly.type
_entity_poly.pdbx_seq_one_letter_code
_entity_poly.pdbx_strand_id
1 'polypeptide(L)'
;MRFLSKVSAPASILGLAITAAFILAPNFSHWDRPFCTCTNGDSCWPSDLQWQDLNASVGGRLIAPVPPASVCHDPNYDEAKCAAIREEWVWPEIHESWPGGIQSPYWQNSSCDPFGPANSSCTLGHSVSYAINVTSGEDVVQGLSFARKHSLRLAIKNTGHDYMGKSTGKGALALWTSSLRSIEVLHLASETYTGPAIRMGAGVRGLEAYTAAASKGLRVVGGFCPTVGVTGGYTQGGGHGPLSSQYGLGADQVLEWEVITPSGEHVVATPLRHSDLYWALSGGGPGTYAVVLSLTVRAYPDGSIGGATLAFSTTGVAKDDFWDFFKSWQDLLPSLTSAGGTAGYAVTKDAFFIAPITLPGWTKQQVSGLISPLVDTLDGLDVQYTLEVTSTPTFSEHYSKHGGPLPQGPYTIHHLFGGRMIPRSAVEKNSAALVGAFRSILEDTDAFLGFVALDVKEAPSWKPVADNAVLPAWRDTLITVLAQSTWNFSAPRADGQRRADEITDVVVPKLRELTLGSGTYMNEGDFQLKTWKEDFYGVNYPRLQAIKSKYDPEGLLFGPTGVSSDTWSINEQGRLCKGWADGLRSTGLVRVAMLRAWATLTARAGQAQQLARGPQWLSIAHGASSQSMVFVTAYEALGLPGLEHSLESTGAKAVFVDHHLCPKVTSALTTKSLPRLEVIVYNDQSSGTFDSDAEWIKDLLELKKTRPQLQILSFSQLCQVGRSNMSDPVQPSREDLCAIYYTSGSTGIPKGVPVKHKAVVAAVTGLDSVIGDYLSPSDSFLAYLPLAHVLEFAFESSCLFWGVRMGYGGARTLFDRVTPAGIFEVGDLRAFQPSFMIGVPAIWERVKKAILASVENASFIDRLAFWSWLKAKKVWAAAGLPGIGGLNGVISSTASKVVGSRLRFAMSGGGPIAESTQDFLTMVMAPLVSGYGLTESMAMGGLMDPRQWRPGSMSIPASIEIKLVDYSEAGYLTSNDPSQGEIWIRGDSVMEGYYDDEDDSKSAVAPGGWLRTGDIGQWEPTCSGDDFHFRIIDRKKNLVKTLNGEYIALEKLESIYRSSKLVADICIHASPHRAKPTAIVIPSPPALKEMVERRSLNTECGISALTRHPLVLQDSLLQLKQIAEEAGLASIEVVEAVVLVDDAEWTPQNVSAIIQN
;
A
#
# COMPACT_ATOMS: atom_id res chain seq x y z
N MET A 1 14.54 -44.91 26.38
CA MET A 1 15.16 -45.98 27.19
C MET A 1 14.31 -46.18 28.46
N ARG A 2 13.71 -47.38 28.59
CA ARG A 2 13.23 -48.12 29.79
C ARG A 2 12.40 -47.44 30.91
N PHE A 3 11.16 -47.96 31.05
CA PHE A 3 10.42 -48.37 32.27
C PHE A 3 10.09 -47.27 33.33
N LEU A 4 8.84 -47.00 33.72
CA LEU A 4 7.85 -47.93 34.30
C LEU A 4 6.39 -47.48 34.11
N SER A 5 5.57 -48.45 33.71
CA SER A 5 4.12 -48.55 33.86
C SER A 5 3.71 -49.00 35.28
N LYS A 6 2.51 -48.58 35.75
CA LYS A 6 1.40 -49.41 36.31
C LYS A 6 0.65 -48.68 37.43
N VAL A 7 -0.65 -48.43 37.25
CA VAL A 7 -1.76 -48.97 38.09
C VAL A 7 -3.04 -48.99 37.25
N SER A 8 -3.81 -50.07 37.38
CA SER A 8 -5.02 -50.47 36.65
C SER A 8 -6.34 -50.16 37.40
N ALA A 9 -7.35 -49.63 36.67
CA ALA A 9 -8.84 -49.78 36.69
C ALA A 9 -9.60 -50.26 37.97
N PRO A 10 -10.90 -49.89 38.22
CA PRO A 10 -11.99 -49.82 37.23
C PRO A 10 -13.05 -48.68 37.38
N ALA A 11 -13.95 -48.66 36.38
CA ALA A 11 -14.99 -47.68 36.08
C ALA A 11 -16.27 -47.78 36.95
N SER A 12 -17.12 -46.72 36.84
CA SER A 12 -18.60 -46.61 37.02
C SER A 12 -18.99 -45.44 37.94
N ILE A 13 -19.97 -44.54 37.72
CA ILE A 13 -21.02 -44.25 36.73
C ILE A 13 -21.45 -42.78 37.00
N LEU A 14 -21.46 -41.92 35.98
CA LEU A 14 -22.43 -40.83 35.70
C LEU A 14 -21.90 -40.17 34.40
N GLY A 15 -22.51 -40.24 33.22
CA GLY A 15 -23.91 -40.46 32.89
C GLY A 15 -24.37 -39.32 31.98
N LEU A 16 -24.07 -39.44 30.68
CA LEU A 16 -24.80 -38.87 29.54
C LEU A 16 -24.96 -37.34 29.43
N ALA A 17 -24.05 -36.71 28.67
CA ALA A 17 -24.37 -35.89 27.50
C ALA A 17 -23.06 -35.50 26.79
N ILE A 18 -23.10 -35.29 25.47
CA ILE A 18 -21.99 -34.88 24.58
C ILE A 18 -21.17 -36.06 24.00
N THR A 19 -21.86 -36.91 23.23
CA THR A 19 -21.28 -37.56 22.05
C THR A 19 -22.01 -37.07 20.81
N ALA A 20 -21.67 -35.85 20.39
CA ALA A 20 -21.90 -35.30 19.05
C ALA A 20 -21.21 -33.93 18.97
N ALA A 21 -19.93 -33.92 18.52
CA ALA A 21 -19.16 -32.77 17.98
C ALA A 21 -17.67 -32.87 18.35
N PHE A 22 -16.97 -33.90 17.87
CA PHE A 22 -15.49 -33.93 17.91
C PHE A 22 -14.94 -34.65 16.67
N ILE A 23 -15.27 -34.14 15.48
CA ILE A 23 -14.39 -34.15 14.30
C ILE A 23 -14.73 -32.88 13.51
N LEU A 24 -14.29 -31.74 14.02
CA LEU A 24 -14.09 -30.50 13.26
C LEU A 24 -13.16 -29.67 14.16
N ALA A 25 -11.87 -30.02 14.13
CA ALA A 25 -10.88 -28.99 14.40
C ALA A 25 -11.12 -27.92 13.31
N PRO A 26 -11.40 -26.65 13.66
CA PRO A 26 -11.21 -25.61 12.67
C PRO A 26 -9.72 -25.66 12.37
N ASN A 27 -9.36 -26.11 11.16
CA ASN A 27 -8.12 -25.70 10.56
C ASN A 27 -8.11 -24.17 10.65
N PHE A 28 -7.41 -23.62 11.64
CA PHE A 28 -7.04 -22.21 11.65
C PHE A 28 -5.97 -22.01 10.57
N SER A 29 -6.40 -22.14 9.33
CA SER A 29 -5.73 -21.61 8.15
C SER A 29 -6.54 -20.41 7.68
N HIS A 30 -6.62 -19.38 8.51
CA HIS A 30 -6.82 -18.05 7.96
C HIS A 30 -5.45 -17.63 7.44
N TRP A 31 -5.26 -17.84 6.15
CA TRP A 31 -4.08 -17.38 5.43
C TRP A 31 -3.98 -15.87 5.54
N ASP A 32 -2.96 -15.43 6.27
CA ASP A 32 -2.19 -14.27 5.87
C ASP A 32 -1.82 -14.44 4.41
N ARG A 33 -2.32 -13.55 3.56
CA ARG A 33 -1.75 -13.42 2.23
C ARG A 33 -0.35 -12.87 2.44
N PRO A 34 0.71 -13.56 1.99
CA PRO A 34 2.01 -12.94 1.96
C PRO A 34 1.89 -11.62 1.17
N PHE A 35 2.54 -10.57 1.68
CA PHE A 35 2.68 -9.27 0.99
C PHE A 35 3.18 -9.42 -0.44
N CYS A 36 3.78 -10.56 -0.75
CA CYS A 36 4.24 -10.95 -2.06
C CYS A 36 3.69 -12.30 -2.49
N THR A 37 3.51 -12.47 -3.78
CA THR A 37 3.22 -13.76 -4.40
C THR A 37 4.30 -14.79 -4.08
N CYS A 38 3.86 -16.02 -3.87
CA CYS A 38 4.74 -17.13 -3.57
C CYS A 38 5.49 -17.61 -4.83
N THR A 39 6.76 -17.97 -4.67
CA THR A 39 7.66 -18.39 -5.75
C THR A 39 8.40 -19.67 -5.40
N ASN A 40 8.94 -20.39 -6.40
CA ASN A 40 9.68 -21.62 -6.18
C ASN A 40 10.86 -21.39 -5.22
N GLY A 41 10.94 -22.20 -4.16
CA GLY A 41 11.90 -22.08 -3.06
C GLY A 41 11.32 -21.46 -1.78
N ASP A 42 10.15 -20.84 -1.83
CA ASP A 42 9.46 -20.35 -0.64
C ASP A 42 8.77 -21.48 0.14
N SER A 43 8.64 -21.31 1.46
CA SER A 43 7.89 -22.25 2.31
C SER A 43 6.39 -22.31 2.00
N CYS A 44 5.84 -21.27 1.37
CA CYS A 44 4.46 -21.22 0.90
C CYS A 44 4.24 -21.91 -0.45
N TRP A 45 5.32 -22.30 -1.16
CA TRP A 45 5.21 -22.85 -2.51
C TRP A 45 4.49 -24.19 -2.46
N PRO A 46 3.53 -24.47 -3.35
CA PRO A 46 2.80 -25.71 -3.28
C PRO A 46 3.74 -26.91 -3.41
N SER A 47 3.54 -27.89 -2.54
CA SER A 47 4.22 -29.19 -2.61
C SER A 47 3.84 -29.96 -3.87
N ASP A 48 4.65 -30.95 -4.25
CA ASP A 48 4.38 -31.80 -5.41
C ASP A 48 3.00 -32.48 -5.34
N LEU A 49 2.56 -32.89 -4.16
CA LEU A 49 1.22 -33.45 -3.95
C LEU A 49 0.12 -32.43 -4.24
N GLN A 50 0.29 -31.17 -3.83
CA GLN A 50 -0.68 -30.11 -4.11
C GLN A 50 -0.73 -29.75 -5.61
N TRP A 51 0.40 -29.80 -6.31
CA TRP A 51 0.42 -29.67 -7.77
C TRP A 51 -0.24 -30.87 -8.47
N GLN A 52 -0.05 -32.09 -7.96
CA GLN A 52 -0.74 -33.29 -8.46
C GLN A 52 -2.25 -33.22 -8.23
N ASP A 53 -2.70 -32.72 -7.08
CA ASP A 53 -4.11 -32.50 -6.79
C ASP A 53 -4.75 -31.50 -7.77
N LEU A 54 -4.05 -30.39 -8.05
CA LEU A 54 -4.49 -29.45 -9.09
C LEU A 54 -4.54 -30.14 -10.46
N ASN A 55 -3.51 -30.90 -10.82
CA ASN A 55 -3.49 -31.61 -12.10
C ASN A 55 -4.67 -32.58 -12.23
N ALA A 56 -5.02 -33.29 -11.17
CA ALA A 56 -6.19 -34.16 -11.13
C ALA A 56 -7.50 -33.35 -11.27
N SER A 57 -7.62 -32.20 -10.60
CA SER A 57 -8.84 -31.37 -10.67
C SER A 57 -9.06 -30.75 -12.07
N VAL A 58 -7.99 -30.46 -12.80
CA VAL A 58 -8.04 -30.04 -14.21
C VAL A 58 -7.92 -31.20 -15.20
N GLY A 59 -8.17 -32.44 -14.77
CA GLY A 59 -8.22 -33.61 -15.66
C GLY A 59 -6.93 -33.90 -16.43
N GLY A 60 -5.77 -33.72 -15.80
CA GLY A 60 -4.46 -33.98 -16.40
C GLY A 60 -3.89 -32.85 -17.25
N ARG A 61 -4.51 -31.65 -17.23
CA ARG A 61 -4.16 -30.51 -18.10
C ARG A 61 -3.15 -29.52 -17.48
N LEU A 62 -2.55 -29.84 -16.33
CA LEU A 62 -1.47 -29.03 -15.77
C LEU A 62 -0.13 -29.40 -16.43
N ILE A 63 0.59 -28.40 -16.93
CA ILE A 63 1.84 -28.54 -17.66
C ILE A 63 2.94 -27.80 -16.91
N ALA A 64 4.07 -28.45 -16.66
CA ALA A 64 5.33 -27.80 -16.29
C ALA A 64 6.09 -27.49 -17.59
N PRO A 65 6.12 -26.23 -18.06
CA PRO A 65 6.72 -25.89 -19.35
C PRO A 65 8.24 -26.10 -19.32
N VAL A 66 8.76 -26.78 -20.34
CA VAL A 66 10.21 -26.89 -20.60
C VAL A 66 10.56 -25.99 -21.78
N PRO A 67 11.53 -25.07 -21.66
CA PRO A 67 11.94 -24.21 -22.78
C PRO A 67 12.39 -25.02 -24.00
N PRO A 68 11.89 -24.73 -25.22
CA PRO A 68 12.33 -25.40 -26.45
C PRO A 68 13.84 -25.29 -26.68
N ALA A 69 14.42 -24.13 -26.32
CA ALA A 69 15.86 -23.90 -26.41
C ALA A 69 16.70 -24.63 -25.34
N SER A 70 16.11 -25.44 -24.45
CA SER A 70 16.88 -26.22 -23.47
C SER A 70 17.88 -27.18 -24.12
N VAL A 71 17.65 -27.61 -25.37
CA VAL A 71 18.59 -28.39 -26.19
C VAL A 71 19.81 -27.61 -26.66
N CYS A 72 19.82 -26.29 -26.46
CA CYS A 72 20.97 -25.43 -26.71
C CYS A 72 21.87 -25.26 -25.50
N HIS A 73 21.56 -25.90 -24.36
CA HIS A 73 22.25 -25.70 -23.09
C HIS A 73 22.57 -27.03 -22.40
N ASP A 74 23.68 -27.06 -21.67
CA ASP A 74 24.06 -28.20 -20.83
C ASP A 74 23.02 -28.44 -19.70
N PRO A 75 22.75 -29.70 -19.33
CA PRO A 75 23.37 -30.93 -19.82
C PRO A 75 22.69 -31.53 -21.07
N ASN A 76 21.69 -30.85 -21.65
CA ASN A 76 20.85 -31.39 -22.73
C ASN A 76 21.33 -30.97 -24.13
N TYR A 77 22.54 -30.43 -24.23
CA TYR A 77 23.05 -29.82 -25.46
C TYR A 77 23.09 -30.80 -26.63
N ASP A 78 22.45 -30.40 -27.73
CA ASP A 78 22.40 -31.09 -29.01
C ASP A 78 22.43 -30.04 -30.12
N GLU A 79 23.59 -29.86 -30.76
CA GLU A 79 23.78 -28.80 -31.75
C GLU A 79 22.83 -28.91 -32.95
N ALA A 80 22.47 -30.12 -33.38
CA ALA A 80 21.57 -30.29 -34.51
C ALA A 80 20.15 -29.81 -34.16
N LYS A 81 19.67 -30.14 -32.95
CA LYS A 81 18.39 -29.61 -32.46
C LYS A 81 18.48 -28.12 -32.19
N CYS A 82 19.59 -27.65 -31.62
CA CYS A 82 19.77 -26.24 -31.32
C CYS A 82 19.77 -25.37 -32.60
N ALA A 83 20.45 -25.83 -33.66
CA ALA A 83 20.46 -25.14 -34.94
C ALA A 83 19.04 -24.98 -35.53
N ALA A 84 18.21 -26.03 -35.46
CA ALA A 84 16.81 -25.95 -35.87
C ALA A 84 16.01 -24.93 -35.04
N ILE A 85 16.22 -24.90 -33.72
CA ILE A 85 15.57 -23.91 -32.84
C ILE A 85 16.03 -22.48 -33.17
N ARG A 86 17.31 -22.25 -33.51
CA ARG A 86 17.80 -20.91 -33.91
C ARG A 86 17.11 -20.38 -35.16
N GLU A 87 16.85 -21.24 -36.15
CA GLU A 87 16.14 -20.87 -37.38
C GLU A 87 14.67 -20.51 -37.12
N GLU A 88 14.03 -21.19 -36.17
CA GLU A 88 12.62 -20.98 -35.82
C GLU A 88 12.41 -19.85 -34.79
N TRP A 89 13.42 -19.45 -34.02
CA TRP A 89 13.26 -18.60 -32.83
C TRP A 89 12.63 -17.24 -33.10
N VAL A 90 12.91 -16.65 -34.26
CA VAL A 90 12.40 -15.32 -34.65
C VAL A 90 10.93 -15.35 -35.09
N TRP A 91 10.36 -16.54 -35.24
CA TRP A 91 8.99 -16.75 -35.70
C TRP A 91 8.01 -16.96 -34.53
N PRO A 92 6.78 -16.40 -34.59
CA PRO A 92 5.81 -16.50 -33.51
C PRO A 92 5.43 -17.94 -33.08
N GLU A 93 5.47 -18.90 -34.01
CA GLU A 93 4.87 -20.24 -33.88
C GLU A 93 5.51 -21.07 -32.75
N ILE A 94 6.83 -21.03 -32.63
CA ILE A 94 7.57 -21.77 -31.61
C ILE A 94 7.23 -21.25 -30.19
N HIS A 95 6.96 -19.95 -30.06
CA HIS A 95 6.58 -19.33 -28.78
C HIS A 95 5.09 -19.49 -28.46
N GLU A 96 4.26 -19.55 -29.49
CA GLU A 96 2.83 -19.72 -29.34
C GLU A 96 2.47 -21.15 -28.90
N SER A 97 3.06 -22.14 -29.58
CA SER A 97 2.82 -23.57 -29.31
C SER A 97 3.33 -24.01 -27.93
N TRP A 98 4.25 -23.25 -27.35
CA TRP A 98 4.81 -23.51 -26.03
C TRP A 98 4.01 -22.80 -24.92
N PRO A 99 3.47 -23.48 -23.90
CA PRO A 99 2.70 -22.83 -22.82
C PRO A 99 3.47 -21.72 -22.08
N GLY A 100 4.79 -21.85 -21.95
CA GLY A 100 5.67 -20.85 -21.33
C GLY A 100 6.23 -19.78 -22.27
N GLY A 101 5.90 -19.81 -23.57
CA GLY A 101 6.52 -18.95 -24.58
C GLY A 101 6.13 -17.47 -24.48
N ILE A 102 7.11 -16.63 -24.80
CA ILE A 102 7.04 -15.17 -24.73
C ILE A 102 7.56 -14.66 -26.07
N GLN A 103 6.75 -13.91 -26.84
CA GLN A 103 7.25 -13.39 -28.12
C GLN A 103 8.12 -12.14 -27.91
N SER A 104 7.84 -11.30 -26.92
CA SER A 104 8.66 -10.11 -26.68
C SER A 104 10.10 -10.48 -26.26
N PRO A 105 11.14 -10.10 -27.03
CA PRO A 105 12.52 -10.46 -26.76
C PRO A 105 13.04 -9.79 -25.49
N TYR A 106 12.54 -8.60 -25.16
CA TYR A 106 12.83 -7.92 -23.90
C TYR A 106 12.47 -8.79 -22.70
N TRP A 107 11.26 -9.37 -22.74
CA TRP A 107 10.68 -10.17 -21.66
C TRP A 107 11.17 -11.62 -21.64
N GLN A 108 11.63 -12.19 -22.76
CA GLN A 108 12.37 -13.46 -22.77
C GLN A 108 13.62 -13.42 -21.88
N ASN A 109 14.18 -12.22 -21.68
CA ASN A 109 15.24 -11.95 -20.71
C ASN A 109 16.52 -12.79 -20.91
N SER A 110 16.76 -13.29 -22.12
CA SER A 110 17.88 -14.21 -22.44
C SER A 110 18.04 -15.36 -21.45
N SER A 111 16.95 -15.80 -20.81
CA SER A 111 17.02 -16.73 -19.68
C SER A 111 17.20 -18.17 -20.14
N CYS A 112 16.75 -18.48 -21.36
CA CYS A 112 17.02 -19.71 -22.09
C CYS A 112 16.75 -19.47 -23.57
N ASP A 113 17.62 -18.71 -24.25
CA ASP A 113 17.57 -18.49 -25.69
C ASP A 113 18.60 -19.38 -26.42
N PRO A 114 18.46 -19.62 -27.74
CA PRO A 114 19.33 -20.56 -28.46
C PRO A 114 20.64 -19.94 -28.98
N PHE A 115 20.93 -18.68 -28.63
CA PHE A 115 22.05 -17.90 -29.16
C PHE A 115 23.20 -17.76 -28.15
N GLY A 116 22.93 -18.03 -26.87
CA GLY A 116 23.95 -18.10 -25.83
C GLY A 116 24.91 -19.30 -25.95
N PRO A 117 26.01 -19.29 -25.20
CA PRO A 117 26.93 -20.43 -25.11
C PRO A 117 26.24 -21.68 -24.55
N ALA A 118 26.67 -22.87 -24.99
CA ALA A 118 26.12 -24.15 -24.53
C ALA A 118 26.23 -24.36 -23.01
N ASN A 119 27.25 -23.79 -22.36
CA ASN A 119 27.44 -23.90 -20.92
C ASN A 119 26.66 -22.86 -20.10
N SER A 120 25.82 -22.03 -20.73
CA SER A 120 24.99 -21.06 -20.03
C SER A 120 23.78 -21.73 -19.37
N SER A 121 23.30 -21.18 -18.25
CA SER A 121 22.20 -21.79 -17.51
C SER A 121 20.86 -21.50 -18.18
N CYS A 122 20.23 -22.52 -18.77
CA CYS A 122 18.82 -22.44 -19.21
C CYS A 122 17.88 -22.42 -18.00
N THR A 123 17.25 -21.28 -17.76
CA THR A 123 16.24 -21.09 -16.71
C THR A 123 14.92 -20.58 -17.30
N LEU A 124 13.82 -20.73 -16.56
CA LEU A 124 12.53 -20.18 -16.99
C LEU A 124 12.50 -18.65 -17.05
N GLY A 125 13.33 -17.96 -16.26
CA GLY A 125 13.36 -16.49 -16.24
C GLY A 125 12.00 -15.87 -15.92
N HIS A 126 11.46 -15.11 -16.87
CA HIS A 126 10.12 -14.52 -16.79
C HIS A 126 8.99 -15.42 -17.29
N SER A 127 9.31 -16.61 -17.80
CA SER A 127 8.33 -17.64 -18.14
C SER A 127 7.63 -18.14 -16.87
N VAL A 128 6.46 -18.75 -17.08
CA VAL A 128 5.61 -19.28 -16.01
C VAL A 128 6.13 -20.62 -15.50
N SER A 129 5.90 -20.94 -14.23
CA SER A 129 6.36 -22.20 -13.63
C SER A 129 5.44 -23.37 -13.93
N TYR A 130 4.14 -23.10 -14.06
CA TYR A 130 3.13 -24.07 -14.47
C TYR A 130 2.12 -23.38 -15.38
N ALA A 131 1.48 -24.14 -16.24
CA ALA A 131 0.39 -23.68 -17.10
C ALA A 131 -0.75 -24.69 -17.10
N ILE A 132 -1.99 -24.24 -16.91
CA ILE A 132 -3.19 -25.04 -17.16
C ILE A 132 -3.56 -24.85 -18.63
N ASN A 133 -3.59 -25.94 -19.40
CA ASN A 133 -4.18 -25.93 -20.74
C ASN A 133 -5.70 -25.84 -20.60
N VAL A 134 -6.27 -24.65 -20.75
CA VAL A 134 -7.68 -24.40 -20.49
C VAL A 134 -8.55 -24.93 -21.63
N THR A 135 -9.51 -25.79 -21.29
CA THR A 135 -10.50 -26.35 -22.22
C THR A 135 -11.94 -26.01 -21.83
N SER A 136 -12.16 -25.54 -20.60
CA SER A 136 -13.47 -25.18 -20.07
C SER A 136 -13.38 -24.08 -19.01
N GLY A 137 -14.52 -23.49 -18.65
CA GLY A 137 -14.60 -22.55 -17.52
C GLY A 137 -14.19 -23.17 -16.17
N GLU A 138 -14.41 -24.48 -15.99
CA GLU A 138 -14.04 -25.19 -14.76
C GLU A 138 -12.51 -25.20 -14.57
N ASP A 139 -11.74 -25.40 -15.64
CA ASP A 139 -10.26 -25.33 -15.57
C ASP A 139 -9.78 -23.96 -15.04
N VAL A 140 -10.45 -22.90 -15.47
CA VAL A 140 -10.18 -21.53 -15.02
C VAL A 140 -10.55 -21.34 -13.55
N VAL A 141 -11.72 -21.81 -13.14
CA VAL A 141 -12.17 -21.75 -11.73
C VAL A 141 -11.19 -22.49 -10.82
N GLN A 142 -10.75 -23.69 -11.21
CA GLN A 142 -9.74 -24.46 -10.47
C GLN A 142 -8.41 -23.71 -10.38
N GLY A 143 -7.92 -23.14 -11.48
CA GLY A 143 -6.68 -22.36 -11.49
C GLY A 143 -6.75 -21.08 -10.65
N LEU A 144 -7.85 -20.32 -10.73
CA LEU A 144 -8.09 -19.12 -9.91
C LEU A 144 -8.15 -19.47 -8.42
N SER A 145 -8.90 -20.53 -8.09
CA SER A 145 -9.02 -21.03 -6.73
C SER A 145 -7.67 -21.44 -6.18
N PHE A 146 -6.90 -22.23 -6.92
CA PHE A 146 -5.58 -22.69 -6.52
C PHE A 146 -4.56 -21.54 -6.36
N ALA A 147 -4.55 -20.59 -7.29
CA ALA A 147 -3.64 -19.45 -7.20
C ALA A 147 -3.96 -18.55 -5.99
N ARG A 148 -5.25 -18.27 -5.72
CA ARG A 148 -5.66 -17.58 -4.50
C ARG A 148 -5.23 -18.37 -3.26
N LYS A 149 -5.45 -19.68 -3.31
CA LYS A 149 -5.18 -20.61 -2.22
C LYS A 149 -3.71 -20.58 -1.79
N HIS A 150 -2.82 -20.53 -2.77
CA HIS A 150 -1.38 -20.61 -2.54
C HIS A 150 -0.67 -19.26 -2.74
N SER A 151 -1.44 -18.18 -2.86
CA SER A 151 -0.93 -16.83 -3.12
C SER A 151 0.04 -16.76 -4.31
N LEU A 152 -0.28 -17.48 -5.38
CA LEU A 152 0.53 -17.52 -6.59
C LEU A 152 0.21 -16.34 -7.50
N ARG A 153 1.23 -15.85 -8.21
CA ARG A 153 1.01 -14.95 -9.35
C ARG A 153 0.24 -15.70 -10.43
N LEU A 154 -0.79 -15.09 -11.00
CA LEU A 154 -1.43 -15.58 -12.22
C LEU A 154 -0.89 -14.85 -13.44
N ALA A 155 -0.83 -15.57 -14.55
CA ALA A 155 -0.70 -15.02 -15.88
C ALA A 155 -1.83 -15.55 -16.76
N ILE A 156 -2.40 -14.72 -17.63
CA ILE A 156 -3.37 -15.18 -18.64
C ILE A 156 -2.65 -15.12 -19.97
N LYS A 157 -2.42 -16.29 -20.57
CA LYS A 157 -1.75 -16.38 -21.87
C LYS A 157 -2.71 -16.91 -22.91
N ASN A 158 -2.85 -16.16 -24.00
CA ASN A 158 -3.42 -16.67 -25.23
C ASN A 158 -2.28 -17.15 -26.16
N THR A 159 -1.75 -16.24 -27.00
CA THR A 159 -0.71 -16.57 -27.98
C THR A 159 0.71 -16.24 -27.52
N GLY A 160 0.87 -15.38 -26.50
CA GLY A 160 2.18 -14.86 -26.07
C GLY A 160 2.68 -13.66 -26.87
N HIS A 161 1.85 -13.10 -27.76
CA HIS A 161 2.15 -11.97 -28.65
C HIS A 161 2.28 -10.60 -27.95
N ASP A 162 1.97 -10.53 -26.67
CA ASP A 162 1.98 -9.29 -25.92
C ASP A 162 3.41 -8.71 -25.78
N TYR A 163 3.58 -7.45 -26.16
CA TYR A 163 4.86 -6.76 -26.13
C TYR A 163 5.25 -6.25 -24.73
N MET A 164 4.29 -6.17 -23.80
CA MET A 164 4.42 -5.50 -22.50
C MET A 164 4.64 -6.43 -21.30
N GLY A 165 4.66 -7.75 -21.51
CA GLY A 165 4.87 -8.73 -20.44
C GLY A 165 3.65 -9.01 -19.56
N LYS A 166 2.44 -8.61 -19.99
CA LYS A 166 1.13 -8.86 -19.37
C LYS A 166 0.70 -10.33 -19.42
N SER A 167 1.23 -11.10 -20.38
CA SER A 167 0.87 -12.53 -20.57
C SER A 167 1.85 -13.52 -19.93
N THR A 168 2.82 -13.04 -19.12
CA THR A 168 3.85 -13.89 -18.50
C THR A 168 4.15 -13.45 -17.06
N GLY A 169 4.96 -14.23 -16.35
CA GLY A 169 5.44 -13.88 -15.03
C GLY A 169 6.30 -14.94 -14.38
N LYS A 170 7.44 -14.51 -13.82
CA LYS A 170 8.29 -15.38 -13.00
C LYS A 170 7.49 -15.99 -11.85
N GLY A 171 7.59 -17.31 -11.68
CA GLY A 171 6.91 -18.03 -10.59
C GLY A 171 5.40 -18.14 -10.74
N ALA A 172 4.83 -17.72 -11.88
CA ALA A 172 3.38 -17.69 -12.05
C ALA A 172 2.78 -19.06 -12.43
N LEU A 173 1.49 -19.22 -12.15
CA LEU A 173 0.61 -20.20 -12.76
C LEU A 173 -0.11 -19.54 -13.95
N ALA A 174 0.10 -20.04 -15.17
CA ALA A 174 -0.58 -19.55 -16.36
C ALA A 174 -1.94 -20.22 -16.55
N LEU A 175 -2.95 -19.43 -16.91
CA LEU A 175 -4.16 -19.90 -17.57
C LEU A 175 -3.94 -19.77 -19.08
N TRP A 176 -3.67 -20.89 -19.75
CA TRP A 176 -3.35 -20.91 -21.17
C TRP A 176 -4.61 -21.19 -22.00
N THR A 177 -5.14 -20.17 -22.66
CA THR A 177 -6.45 -20.20 -23.34
C THR A 177 -6.38 -20.59 -24.82
N SER A 178 -5.20 -20.94 -25.35
CA SER A 178 -4.99 -21.18 -26.79
C SER A 178 -5.82 -22.34 -27.36
N SER A 179 -6.24 -23.29 -26.52
CA SER A 179 -7.05 -24.44 -26.92
C SER A 179 -8.54 -24.14 -27.08
N LEU A 180 -9.03 -22.98 -26.61
CA LEU A 180 -10.43 -22.56 -26.76
C LEU A 180 -10.68 -22.04 -28.19
N ARG A 181 -10.69 -22.93 -29.19
CA ARG A 181 -10.76 -22.57 -30.62
C ARG A 181 -12.11 -22.77 -31.30
N SER A 182 -13.20 -22.83 -30.54
CA SER A 182 -14.54 -22.94 -31.13
C SER A 182 -14.87 -21.69 -31.96
N ILE A 183 -15.42 -21.88 -33.16
CA ILE A 183 -15.94 -20.80 -34.00
C ILE A 183 -17.35 -21.17 -34.44
N GLU A 184 -18.30 -20.29 -34.19
CA GLU A 184 -19.69 -20.42 -34.61
C GLU A 184 -20.08 -19.16 -35.39
N VAL A 185 -20.67 -19.31 -36.58
CA VAL A 185 -21.28 -18.20 -37.33
C VAL A 185 -22.79 -18.29 -37.13
N LEU A 186 -23.37 -17.23 -36.60
CA LEU A 186 -24.76 -17.18 -36.15
C LEU A 186 -25.47 -15.94 -36.71
N HIS A 187 -26.79 -15.95 -36.66
CA HIS A 187 -27.62 -14.77 -36.86
C HIS A 187 -28.22 -14.39 -35.50
N LEU A 188 -27.71 -13.33 -34.88
CA LEU A 188 -28.14 -12.91 -33.55
C LEU A 188 -29.33 -11.96 -33.67
N ALA A 189 -30.34 -12.15 -32.83
CA ALA A 189 -31.42 -11.21 -32.61
C ALA A 189 -31.45 -10.87 -31.11
N SER A 190 -31.01 -9.66 -30.77
CA SER A 190 -30.93 -9.14 -29.40
C SER A 190 -31.47 -7.71 -29.37
N GLU A 191 -31.72 -7.18 -28.18
CA GLU A 191 -32.21 -5.79 -28.01
C GLU A 191 -31.25 -4.74 -28.60
N THR A 192 -29.94 -5.03 -28.63
CA THR A 192 -28.92 -4.08 -29.09
C THR A 192 -28.40 -4.35 -30.50
N TYR A 193 -28.68 -5.52 -31.07
CA TYR A 193 -28.20 -5.90 -32.40
C TYR A 193 -29.04 -7.02 -33.02
N THR A 194 -29.36 -6.86 -34.31
CA THR A 194 -29.92 -7.91 -35.15
C THR A 194 -29.09 -8.03 -36.42
N GLY A 195 -28.54 -9.21 -36.70
CA GLY A 195 -27.69 -9.43 -37.88
C GLY A 195 -26.73 -10.61 -37.75
N PRO A 196 -25.90 -10.85 -38.78
CA PRO A 196 -24.88 -11.89 -38.73
C PRO A 196 -23.80 -11.57 -37.67
N ALA A 197 -23.42 -12.58 -36.91
CA ALA A 197 -22.43 -12.50 -35.86
C ALA A 197 -21.52 -13.74 -35.89
N ILE A 198 -20.36 -13.63 -35.27
CA ILE A 198 -19.42 -14.74 -35.09
C ILE A 198 -19.04 -14.84 -33.62
N ARG A 199 -19.26 -16.01 -33.03
CA ARG A 199 -18.82 -16.36 -31.67
C ARG A 199 -17.52 -17.13 -31.77
N MET A 200 -16.52 -16.66 -31.05
CA MET A 200 -15.15 -17.16 -31.12
C MET A 200 -14.65 -17.46 -29.70
N GLY A 201 -14.12 -18.66 -29.51
CA GLY A 201 -13.44 -19.04 -28.27
C GLY A 201 -12.15 -18.23 -28.08
N ALA A 202 -11.68 -18.14 -26.83
CA ALA A 202 -10.58 -17.27 -26.43
C ALA A 202 -9.23 -17.56 -27.12
N GLY A 203 -9.07 -18.73 -27.74
CA GLY A 203 -7.86 -19.15 -28.46
C GLY A 203 -7.89 -18.89 -29.97
N VAL A 204 -8.99 -18.36 -30.52
CA VAL A 204 -9.15 -18.13 -31.97
C VAL A 204 -8.20 -17.03 -32.46
N ARG A 205 -7.52 -17.31 -33.57
CA ARG A 205 -6.59 -16.39 -34.25
C ARG A 205 -7.27 -15.59 -35.35
N GLY A 206 -6.64 -14.49 -35.79
CA GLY A 206 -7.13 -13.65 -36.88
C GLY A 206 -7.42 -14.42 -38.16
N LEU A 207 -6.46 -15.23 -38.65
CA LEU A 207 -6.64 -16.01 -39.88
C LEU A 207 -7.80 -17.02 -39.80
N GLU A 208 -7.97 -17.66 -38.65
CA GLU A 208 -9.06 -18.61 -38.41
C GLU A 208 -10.41 -17.89 -38.46
N ALA A 209 -10.51 -16.70 -37.85
CA ALA A 209 -11.71 -15.86 -37.87
C ALA A 209 -12.07 -15.40 -39.30
N TYR A 210 -11.08 -14.95 -40.08
CA TYR A 210 -11.30 -14.54 -41.48
C TYR A 210 -11.78 -15.69 -42.34
N THR A 211 -11.14 -16.86 -42.23
CA THR A 211 -11.50 -18.05 -42.98
C THR A 211 -12.91 -18.51 -42.65
N ALA A 212 -13.28 -18.52 -41.37
CA ALA A 212 -14.62 -18.90 -40.93
C ALA A 212 -15.70 -17.95 -41.43
N ALA A 213 -15.47 -16.63 -41.36
CA ALA A 213 -16.41 -15.63 -41.88
C ALA A 213 -16.58 -15.78 -43.40
N ALA A 214 -15.47 -15.90 -44.14
CA ALA A 214 -15.49 -16.01 -45.60
C ALA A 214 -16.25 -17.24 -46.08
N SER A 215 -16.19 -18.36 -45.35
CA SER A 215 -16.96 -19.59 -45.66
C SER A 215 -18.48 -19.40 -45.68
N LYS A 216 -18.98 -18.28 -45.11
CA LYS A 216 -20.39 -17.90 -45.08
C LYS A 216 -20.70 -16.65 -45.90
N GLY A 217 -19.77 -16.20 -46.74
CA GLY A 217 -19.90 -14.95 -47.50
C GLY A 217 -19.91 -13.71 -46.60
N LEU A 218 -19.21 -13.80 -45.46
CA LEU A 218 -19.10 -12.73 -44.48
C LEU A 218 -17.63 -12.32 -44.30
N ARG A 219 -17.42 -11.15 -43.69
CA ARG A 219 -16.14 -10.66 -43.19
C ARG A 219 -16.27 -10.19 -41.75
N VAL A 220 -15.16 -10.20 -41.02
CA VAL A 220 -15.08 -9.81 -39.60
C VAL A 220 -13.86 -8.92 -39.38
N VAL A 221 -13.96 -7.97 -38.46
CA VAL A 221 -12.84 -7.10 -38.07
C VAL A 221 -11.84 -7.89 -37.22
N GLY A 222 -10.57 -7.88 -37.64
CA GLY A 222 -9.43 -8.43 -36.90
C GLY A 222 -8.14 -7.68 -37.26
N GLY A 223 -7.01 -8.09 -36.71
CA GLY A 223 -5.72 -7.42 -36.87
C GLY A 223 -4.97 -7.75 -38.18
N PHE A 224 -3.91 -7.00 -38.46
CA PHE A 224 -3.02 -7.25 -39.61
C PHE A 224 -2.26 -8.59 -39.49
N CYS A 225 -1.81 -8.95 -38.28
CA CYS A 225 -1.02 -10.15 -38.03
C CYS A 225 -1.92 -11.41 -37.97
N PRO A 226 -1.67 -12.45 -38.79
CA PRO A 226 -2.53 -13.65 -38.87
C PRO A 226 -2.63 -14.43 -37.55
N THR A 227 -1.54 -14.46 -36.79
CA THR A 227 -1.35 -15.28 -35.57
C THR A 227 -1.87 -14.61 -34.30
N VAL A 228 -2.28 -13.34 -34.36
CA VAL A 228 -2.83 -12.63 -33.19
C VAL A 228 -4.14 -13.28 -32.75
N GLY A 229 -4.23 -13.57 -31.46
CA GLY A 229 -5.46 -14.04 -30.83
C GLY A 229 -6.50 -12.93 -30.79
N VAL A 230 -7.44 -12.96 -31.75
CA VAL A 230 -8.42 -11.88 -31.97
C VAL A 230 -9.31 -11.65 -30.75
N THR A 231 -9.52 -12.69 -29.94
CA THR A 231 -10.36 -12.67 -28.75
C THR A 231 -9.66 -12.25 -27.46
N GLY A 232 -8.33 -12.20 -27.48
CA GLY A 232 -7.51 -11.86 -26.33
C GLY A 232 -7.27 -10.35 -26.20
N GLY A 233 -6.00 -10.00 -25.99
CA GLY A 233 -5.55 -8.61 -25.86
C GLY A 233 -5.91 -7.71 -27.04
N TYR A 234 -6.00 -8.27 -28.25
CA TYR A 234 -6.37 -7.52 -29.45
C TYR A 234 -7.69 -6.74 -29.26
N THR A 235 -8.80 -7.45 -29.10
CA THR A 235 -10.12 -6.83 -28.92
C THR A 235 -10.23 -6.16 -27.55
N GLN A 236 -9.67 -6.74 -26.49
CA GLN A 236 -9.76 -6.17 -25.14
C GLN A 236 -9.06 -4.82 -24.99
N GLY A 237 -8.00 -4.55 -25.77
CA GLY A 237 -7.27 -3.28 -25.75
C GLY A 237 -7.73 -2.25 -26.81
N GLY A 238 -8.67 -2.61 -27.68
CA GLY A 238 -9.11 -1.77 -28.81
C GLY A 238 -9.14 -2.58 -30.11
N GLY A 239 -7.99 -2.79 -30.73
CA GLY A 239 -7.81 -3.68 -31.88
C GLY A 239 -8.03 -2.97 -33.21
N HIS A 240 -6.94 -2.57 -33.87
CA HIS A 240 -6.98 -1.99 -35.22
C HIS A 240 -6.59 -3.04 -36.28
N GLY A 241 -7.04 -2.84 -37.52
CA GLY A 241 -6.69 -3.74 -38.62
C GLY A 241 -7.22 -3.27 -39.97
N PRO A 242 -7.10 -4.11 -41.02
CA PRO A 242 -7.39 -3.73 -42.40
C PRO A 242 -8.81 -3.19 -42.68
N LEU A 243 -9.76 -3.48 -41.80
CA LEU A 243 -11.17 -3.08 -41.94
C LEU A 243 -11.59 -1.98 -40.96
N SER A 244 -10.65 -1.43 -40.17
CA SER A 244 -10.97 -0.50 -39.09
C SER A 244 -11.59 0.80 -39.58
N SER A 245 -11.14 1.36 -40.69
CA SER A 245 -11.74 2.58 -41.25
C SER A 245 -13.14 2.37 -41.85
N GLN A 246 -13.55 1.14 -42.10
CA GLN A 246 -14.91 0.86 -42.58
C GLN A 246 -15.87 0.59 -41.42
N TYR A 247 -15.43 -0.14 -40.40
CA TYR A 247 -16.31 -0.73 -39.39
C TYR A 247 -16.00 -0.36 -37.94
N GLY A 248 -14.87 0.28 -37.66
CA GLY A 248 -14.38 0.57 -36.31
C GLY A 248 -13.35 -0.41 -35.78
N LEU A 249 -12.98 -0.24 -34.51
CA LEU A 249 -12.03 -1.12 -33.82
C LEU A 249 -12.67 -2.48 -33.50
N GLY A 250 -11.85 -3.48 -33.17
CA GLY A 250 -12.31 -4.78 -32.67
C GLY A 250 -13.26 -4.65 -31.48
N ALA A 251 -12.91 -3.79 -30.51
CA ALA A 251 -13.72 -3.47 -29.34
C ALA A 251 -15.09 -2.84 -29.68
N ASP A 252 -15.20 -2.15 -30.82
CA ASP A 252 -16.46 -1.57 -31.28
C ASP A 252 -17.43 -2.64 -31.83
N GLN A 253 -16.93 -3.85 -32.13
CA GLN A 253 -17.70 -4.94 -32.72
C GLN A 253 -18.36 -5.87 -31.72
N VAL A 254 -17.97 -5.80 -30.45
CA VAL A 254 -18.35 -6.82 -29.46
C VAL A 254 -19.84 -6.72 -29.14
N LEU A 255 -20.50 -7.88 -29.12
CA LEU A 255 -21.88 -8.05 -28.73
C LEU A 255 -21.96 -8.65 -27.32
N GLU A 256 -21.11 -9.65 -27.05
CA GLU A 256 -21.08 -10.38 -25.79
C GLU A 256 -19.65 -10.82 -25.43
N TRP A 257 -19.36 -10.83 -24.13
CA TRP A 257 -18.18 -11.47 -23.55
C TRP A 257 -18.63 -12.60 -22.63
N GLU A 258 -18.12 -13.82 -22.84
CA GLU A 258 -18.26 -14.93 -21.91
C GLU A 258 -16.97 -15.07 -21.10
N VAL A 259 -17.07 -14.94 -19.78
CA VAL A 259 -15.90 -14.85 -18.90
C VAL A 259 -16.07 -15.63 -17.60
N ILE A 260 -14.96 -15.95 -16.96
CA ILE A 260 -14.88 -16.31 -15.54
C ILE A 260 -14.32 -15.12 -14.77
N THR A 261 -15.08 -14.59 -13.82
CA THR A 261 -14.61 -13.51 -12.93
C THR A 261 -13.52 -14.02 -11.98
N PRO A 262 -12.72 -13.13 -11.37
CA PRO A 262 -11.75 -13.53 -10.36
C PRO A 262 -12.37 -14.31 -9.21
N SER A 263 -13.61 -14.00 -8.79
CA SER A 263 -14.34 -14.77 -7.75
C SER A 263 -14.74 -16.19 -8.19
N GLY A 264 -14.60 -16.53 -9.47
CA GLY A 264 -14.94 -17.84 -10.04
C GLY A 264 -16.34 -17.90 -10.65
N GLU A 265 -17.02 -16.78 -10.85
CA GLU A 265 -18.36 -16.76 -11.44
C GLU A 265 -18.29 -16.81 -12.97
N HIS A 266 -19.09 -17.67 -13.59
CA HIS A 266 -19.26 -17.72 -15.04
C HIS A 266 -20.32 -16.70 -15.48
N VAL A 267 -19.88 -15.66 -16.18
CA VAL A 267 -20.70 -14.50 -16.54
C VAL A 267 -20.71 -14.29 -18.05
N VAL A 268 -21.87 -13.91 -18.59
CA VAL A 268 -21.99 -13.34 -19.93
C VAL A 268 -22.26 -11.84 -19.80
N ALA A 269 -21.26 -11.02 -20.12
CA ALA A 269 -21.35 -9.58 -20.10
C ALA A 269 -21.77 -9.03 -21.47
N THR A 270 -22.83 -8.22 -21.49
CA THR A 270 -23.41 -7.59 -22.67
C THR A 270 -23.67 -6.10 -22.37
N PRO A 271 -24.04 -5.27 -23.34
CA PRO A 271 -24.38 -3.87 -23.07
C PRO A 271 -25.49 -3.66 -22.03
N LEU A 272 -26.35 -4.67 -21.81
CA LEU A 272 -27.50 -4.61 -20.91
C LEU A 272 -27.35 -5.48 -19.65
N ARG A 273 -26.37 -6.39 -19.60
CA ARG A 273 -26.12 -7.29 -18.46
C ARG A 273 -24.65 -7.27 -18.09
N HIS A 274 -24.33 -6.99 -16.82
CA HIS A 274 -22.94 -6.73 -16.40
C HIS A 274 -22.28 -5.68 -17.31
N SER A 275 -23.03 -4.61 -17.62
CA SER A 275 -22.68 -3.61 -18.62
C SER A 275 -21.39 -2.85 -18.28
N ASP A 276 -21.07 -2.75 -16.99
CA ASP A 276 -19.80 -2.22 -16.51
C ASP A 276 -18.62 -3.13 -16.86
N LEU A 277 -18.75 -4.45 -16.67
CA LEU A 277 -17.74 -5.43 -17.07
C LEU A 277 -17.61 -5.50 -18.60
N TYR A 278 -18.72 -5.49 -19.33
CA TYR A 278 -18.73 -5.41 -20.80
C TYR A 278 -17.97 -4.17 -21.28
N TRP A 279 -18.25 -3.00 -20.69
CA TRP A 279 -17.61 -1.74 -21.03
C TRP A 279 -16.10 -1.83 -20.82
N ALA A 280 -15.67 -2.34 -19.66
CA ALA A 280 -14.26 -2.49 -19.31
C ALA A 280 -13.50 -3.51 -20.19
N LEU A 281 -14.11 -4.67 -20.50
CA LEU A 281 -13.52 -5.65 -21.40
C LEU A 281 -13.43 -5.16 -22.85
N SER A 282 -14.23 -4.16 -23.23
CA SER A 282 -14.27 -3.59 -24.58
C SER A 282 -13.39 -2.34 -24.68
N GLY A 283 -12.07 -2.50 -24.55
CA GLY A 283 -11.08 -1.42 -24.71
C GLY A 283 -10.34 -1.01 -23.44
N GLY A 284 -10.69 -1.56 -22.28
CA GLY A 284 -10.02 -1.29 -21.00
C GLY A 284 -8.77 -2.13 -20.75
N GLY A 285 -8.38 -2.97 -21.71
CA GLY A 285 -7.16 -3.75 -21.68
C GLY A 285 -7.31 -5.17 -21.14
N PRO A 286 -6.43 -6.10 -21.57
CA PRO A 286 -6.54 -7.51 -21.21
C PRO A 286 -6.04 -7.84 -19.81
N GLY A 287 -6.48 -9.00 -19.33
CA GLY A 287 -5.85 -9.70 -18.20
C GLY A 287 -6.04 -9.01 -16.86
N THR A 288 -7.02 -8.10 -16.74
CA THR A 288 -7.27 -7.34 -15.50
C THR A 288 -8.67 -7.54 -14.93
N TYR A 289 -9.72 -7.71 -15.75
CA TYR A 289 -11.10 -7.74 -15.23
C TYR A 289 -11.64 -9.15 -14.98
N ALA A 290 -11.38 -10.07 -15.92
CA ALA A 290 -11.87 -11.45 -15.91
C ALA A 290 -11.05 -12.29 -16.90
N VAL A 291 -11.20 -13.62 -16.81
CA VAL A 291 -10.62 -14.56 -17.79
C VAL A 291 -11.66 -14.79 -18.89
N VAL A 292 -11.35 -14.38 -20.12
CA VAL A 292 -12.25 -14.57 -21.26
C VAL A 292 -12.24 -16.03 -21.73
N LEU A 293 -13.44 -16.59 -21.93
CA LEU A 293 -13.65 -17.92 -22.53
C LEU A 293 -14.07 -17.82 -23.99
N SER A 294 -14.96 -16.89 -24.32
CA SER A 294 -15.36 -16.59 -25.69
C SER A 294 -15.87 -15.16 -25.82
N LEU A 295 -15.98 -14.67 -27.05
CA LEU A 295 -16.67 -13.43 -27.36
C LEU A 295 -17.51 -13.59 -28.62
N THR A 296 -18.56 -12.77 -28.72
CA THR A 296 -19.40 -12.68 -29.93
C THR A 296 -19.24 -11.29 -30.54
N VAL A 297 -18.94 -11.20 -31.84
CA VAL A 297 -18.81 -9.92 -32.57
C VAL A 297 -19.69 -9.87 -33.80
N ARG A 298 -19.98 -8.65 -34.27
CA ARG A 298 -20.63 -8.41 -35.57
C ARG A 298 -19.82 -9.03 -36.71
N ALA A 299 -20.53 -9.62 -37.66
CA ALA A 299 -20.00 -9.96 -38.97
C ALA A 299 -20.72 -9.11 -40.03
N TYR A 300 -20.10 -8.98 -41.19
CA TYR A 300 -20.60 -8.13 -42.27
C TYR A 300 -20.69 -8.93 -43.57
N PRO A 301 -21.65 -8.65 -44.46
CA PRO A 301 -21.61 -9.17 -45.82
C PRO A 301 -20.25 -8.90 -46.45
N ASP A 302 -19.67 -9.93 -47.07
CA ASP A 302 -18.42 -9.77 -47.80
C ASP A 302 -18.66 -9.12 -49.17
N GLY A 303 -17.58 -8.74 -49.84
CA GLY A 303 -17.63 -8.15 -51.17
C GLY A 303 -16.26 -7.75 -51.65
N SER A 304 -16.22 -7.07 -52.80
CA SER A 304 -14.96 -6.69 -53.43
C SER A 304 -14.10 -5.84 -52.49
N ILE A 305 -12.78 -6.05 -52.52
CA ILE A 305 -11.82 -5.22 -51.80
C ILE A 305 -10.81 -4.69 -52.80
N GLY A 306 -10.77 -3.37 -52.95
CA GLY A 306 -9.71 -2.68 -53.64
C GLY A 306 -8.46 -2.63 -52.75
N GLY A 307 -7.29 -2.80 -53.35
CA GLY A 307 -6.04 -2.71 -52.61
C GLY A 307 -4.87 -2.29 -53.45
N ALA A 308 -3.86 -1.71 -52.81
CA ALA A 308 -2.61 -1.36 -53.47
C ALA A 308 -1.41 -1.53 -52.54
N THR A 309 -0.28 -1.92 -53.11
CA THR A 309 1.03 -1.92 -52.46
C THR A 309 1.99 -1.09 -53.28
N LEU A 310 2.82 -0.28 -52.64
CA LEU A 310 3.83 0.53 -53.30
C LEU A 310 5.12 0.48 -52.48
N ALA A 311 6.27 0.27 -53.12
CA ALA A 311 7.57 0.26 -52.47
C ALA A 311 8.67 0.81 -53.38
N PHE A 312 9.60 1.56 -52.81
CA PHE A 312 10.80 2.04 -53.51
C PHE A 312 11.95 2.31 -52.54
N SER A 313 13.18 2.35 -53.06
CA SER A 313 14.39 2.71 -52.30
C SER A 313 14.72 4.20 -52.46
N THR A 314 15.33 4.80 -51.45
CA THR A 314 15.87 6.16 -51.52
C THR A 314 17.15 6.27 -52.35
N THR A 315 17.68 5.14 -52.86
CA THR A 315 18.88 5.12 -53.71
C THR A 315 18.68 5.94 -54.98
N GLY A 316 19.48 6.99 -55.17
CA GLY A 316 19.38 7.88 -56.33
C GLY A 316 18.33 8.99 -56.21
N VAL A 317 17.61 9.07 -55.09
CA VAL A 317 16.61 10.11 -54.81
C VAL A 317 17.21 11.16 -53.88
N ALA A 318 17.02 12.46 -54.16
CA ALA A 318 17.46 13.48 -53.22
C ALA A 318 16.68 13.36 -51.91
N LYS A 319 17.34 13.60 -50.77
CA LYS A 319 16.70 13.45 -49.45
C LYS A 319 15.44 14.30 -49.30
N ASP A 320 15.47 15.54 -49.78
CA ASP A 320 14.33 16.44 -49.65
C ASP A 320 13.17 16.00 -50.55
N ASP A 321 13.44 15.52 -51.78
CA ASP A 321 12.43 14.95 -52.68
C ASP A 321 11.72 13.73 -52.06
N PHE A 322 12.47 12.87 -51.36
CA PHE A 322 11.90 11.73 -50.63
C PHE A 322 10.94 12.18 -49.52
N TRP A 323 11.33 13.18 -48.73
CA TRP A 323 10.50 13.70 -47.64
C TRP A 323 9.29 14.48 -48.15
N ASP A 324 9.40 15.15 -49.31
CA ASP A 324 8.28 15.80 -50.00
C ASP A 324 7.29 14.76 -50.56
N PHE A 325 7.79 13.64 -51.11
CA PHE A 325 6.95 12.49 -51.44
C PHE A 325 6.24 11.94 -50.20
N PHE A 326 6.97 11.72 -49.10
CA PHE A 326 6.38 11.18 -47.87
C PHE A 326 5.33 12.13 -47.29
N LYS A 327 5.55 13.45 -47.37
CA LYS A 327 4.54 14.45 -47.03
C LYS A 327 3.30 14.34 -47.92
N SER A 328 3.48 14.18 -49.23
CA SER A 328 2.37 13.99 -50.18
C SER A 328 1.56 12.73 -49.85
N TRP A 329 2.21 11.66 -49.39
CA TRP A 329 1.53 10.50 -48.82
C TRP A 329 0.73 10.85 -47.56
N GLN A 330 1.33 11.58 -46.60
CA GLN A 330 0.63 12.03 -45.39
C GLN A 330 -0.61 12.87 -45.73
N ASP A 331 -0.52 13.77 -46.70
CA ASP A 331 -1.60 14.65 -47.13
C ASP A 331 -2.74 13.89 -47.83
N LEU A 332 -2.48 12.70 -48.40
CA LEU A 332 -3.50 11.82 -49.00
C LEU A 332 -4.30 11.04 -47.94
N LEU A 333 -3.71 10.76 -46.76
CA LEU A 333 -4.30 9.90 -45.73
C LEU A 333 -5.71 10.35 -45.29
N PRO A 334 -6.00 11.65 -45.05
CA PRO A 334 -7.34 12.11 -44.71
C PRO A 334 -8.41 11.66 -45.71
N SER A 335 -8.11 11.71 -47.01
CA SER A 335 -9.04 11.32 -48.07
C SER A 335 -9.18 9.80 -48.17
N LEU A 336 -8.08 9.07 -48.01
CA LEU A 336 -8.06 7.61 -48.02
C LEU A 336 -8.90 7.03 -46.87
N THR A 337 -8.76 7.55 -45.66
CA THR A 337 -9.48 7.02 -44.49
C THR A 337 -10.95 7.43 -44.49
N SER A 338 -11.29 8.65 -44.94
CA SER A 338 -12.69 9.06 -45.13
C SER A 338 -13.43 8.24 -46.20
N ALA A 339 -12.69 7.62 -47.14
CA ALA A 339 -13.23 6.65 -48.10
C ALA A 339 -13.46 5.24 -47.50
N GLY A 340 -13.24 5.05 -46.20
CA GLY A 340 -13.27 3.74 -45.54
C GLY A 340 -11.97 2.94 -45.70
N GLY A 341 -10.90 3.57 -46.19
CA GLY A 341 -9.61 2.94 -46.43
C GLY A 341 -8.75 2.83 -45.18
N THR A 342 -8.05 1.71 -45.02
CA THR A 342 -6.97 1.56 -44.03
C THR A 342 -5.68 1.22 -44.76
N ALA A 343 -4.55 1.77 -44.32
CA ALA A 343 -3.24 1.46 -44.89
C ALA A 343 -2.19 1.24 -43.80
N GLY A 344 -1.52 0.08 -43.83
CA GLY A 344 -0.24 -0.10 -43.17
C GLY A 344 0.88 0.45 -44.06
N TYR A 345 1.85 1.16 -43.48
CA TYR A 345 3.03 1.63 -44.21
C TYR A 345 4.20 1.79 -43.25
N ALA A 346 5.43 1.82 -43.77
CA ALA A 346 6.59 2.19 -42.97
C ALA A 346 7.57 3.04 -43.75
N VAL A 347 8.36 3.80 -42.99
CA VAL A 347 9.43 4.63 -43.51
C VAL A 347 10.73 4.31 -42.78
N THR A 348 11.79 4.11 -43.56
CA THR A 348 13.15 3.92 -43.08
C THR A 348 14.05 4.95 -43.75
N LYS A 349 15.31 5.01 -43.34
CA LYS A 349 16.34 5.82 -44.01
C LYS A 349 16.59 5.43 -45.47
N ASP A 350 16.30 4.18 -45.84
CA ASP A 350 16.72 3.59 -47.12
C ASP A 350 15.54 3.24 -48.06
N ALA A 351 14.31 3.24 -47.53
CA ALA A 351 13.13 2.81 -48.27
C ALA A 351 11.81 3.29 -47.64
N PHE A 352 10.79 3.33 -48.50
CA PHE A 352 9.38 3.52 -48.13
C PHE A 352 8.53 2.38 -48.71
N PHE A 353 7.54 1.92 -47.94
CA PHE A 353 6.61 0.90 -48.40
C PHE A 353 5.20 1.06 -47.82
N ILE A 354 4.19 0.72 -48.61
CA ILE A 354 2.77 0.61 -48.25
C ILE A 354 2.35 -0.86 -48.35
N ALA A 355 1.78 -1.42 -47.29
CA ALA A 355 1.43 -2.83 -47.18
C ALA A 355 0.10 -3.11 -46.45
N PRO A 356 -0.92 -3.61 -47.17
CA PRO A 356 -1.50 -2.95 -48.34
C PRO A 356 -2.47 -1.83 -47.91
N ILE A 357 -2.85 -0.98 -48.86
CA ILE A 357 -4.11 -0.23 -48.78
C ILE A 357 -5.26 -1.23 -48.85
N THR A 358 -6.27 -1.07 -48.00
CA THR A 358 -7.49 -1.89 -47.96
C THR A 358 -8.70 -0.99 -48.08
N LEU A 359 -9.45 -1.10 -49.18
CA LEU A 359 -10.61 -0.28 -49.52
C LEU A 359 -11.83 -1.16 -49.84
N PRO A 360 -12.72 -1.42 -48.87
CA PRO A 360 -13.90 -2.24 -49.10
C PRO A 360 -14.86 -1.63 -50.13
N GLY A 361 -15.27 -2.41 -51.12
CA GLY A 361 -16.18 -2.03 -52.21
C GLY A 361 -15.52 -1.36 -53.41
N TRP A 362 -14.20 -1.14 -53.39
CA TRP A 362 -13.51 -0.39 -54.45
C TRP A 362 -13.02 -1.27 -55.60
N THR A 363 -13.11 -0.73 -56.81
CA THR A 363 -12.56 -1.31 -58.05
C THR A 363 -11.10 -0.91 -58.25
N LYS A 364 -10.38 -1.63 -59.13
CA LYS A 364 -8.99 -1.28 -59.47
C LYS A 364 -8.87 0.16 -59.97
N GLN A 365 -9.80 0.62 -60.81
CA GLN A 365 -9.79 1.95 -61.40
C GLN A 365 -9.94 3.05 -60.33
N GLN A 366 -10.80 2.84 -59.34
CA GLN A 366 -10.97 3.79 -58.24
C GLN A 366 -9.71 3.85 -57.36
N VAL A 367 -9.10 2.69 -57.06
CA VAL A 367 -7.83 2.65 -56.30
C VAL A 367 -6.71 3.34 -57.08
N SER A 368 -6.56 3.05 -58.37
CA SER A 368 -5.58 3.73 -59.24
C SER A 368 -5.78 5.25 -59.27
N GLY A 369 -7.03 5.71 -59.35
CA GLY A 369 -7.33 7.14 -59.31
C GLY A 369 -7.01 7.81 -57.97
N LEU A 370 -7.13 7.08 -56.85
CA LEU A 370 -6.77 7.60 -55.52
C LEU A 370 -5.26 7.80 -55.37
N ILE A 371 -4.46 6.86 -55.88
CA ILE A 371 -3.00 6.87 -55.70
C ILE A 371 -2.24 7.56 -56.84
N SER A 372 -2.91 7.95 -57.93
CA SER A 372 -2.25 8.54 -59.10
C SER A 372 -1.36 9.75 -58.77
N PRO A 373 -1.71 10.67 -57.83
CA PRO A 373 -0.82 11.79 -57.51
C PRO A 373 0.55 11.36 -56.96
N LEU A 374 0.61 10.21 -56.27
CA LEU A 374 1.87 9.66 -55.75
C LEU A 374 2.70 9.04 -56.88
N VAL A 375 2.02 8.36 -57.82
CA VAL A 375 2.66 7.76 -59.00
C VAL A 375 3.24 8.85 -59.88
N ASP A 376 2.47 9.90 -60.17
CA ASP A 376 2.91 11.06 -60.94
C ASP A 376 4.15 11.73 -60.31
N THR A 377 4.20 11.78 -58.97
CA THR A 377 5.35 12.30 -58.22
C THR A 377 6.59 11.42 -58.41
N LEU A 378 6.46 10.10 -58.31
CA LEU A 378 7.58 9.16 -58.47
C LEU A 378 8.10 9.12 -59.91
N ASP A 379 7.20 9.15 -60.89
CA ASP A 379 7.54 9.21 -62.31
C ASP A 379 8.29 10.52 -62.64
N GLY A 380 7.87 11.64 -62.05
CA GLY A 380 8.54 12.94 -62.21
C GLY A 380 9.93 13.02 -61.57
N LEU A 381 10.19 12.18 -60.56
CA LEU A 381 11.49 12.05 -59.89
C LEU A 381 12.39 10.97 -60.50
N ASP A 382 11.94 10.27 -61.56
CA ASP A 382 12.64 9.15 -62.21
C ASP A 382 13.04 8.02 -61.24
N VAL A 383 12.18 7.76 -60.24
CA VAL A 383 12.42 6.75 -59.20
C VAL A 383 11.92 5.38 -59.67
N GLN A 384 12.73 4.34 -59.48
CA GLN A 384 12.28 2.97 -59.69
C GLN A 384 11.44 2.49 -58.50
N TYR A 385 10.17 2.14 -58.74
CA TYR A 385 9.24 1.66 -57.72
C TYR A 385 8.50 0.38 -58.17
N THR A 386 8.03 -0.38 -57.19
CA THR A 386 7.08 -1.48 -57.40
C THR A 386 5.70 -1.02 -56.98
N LEU A 387 4.73 -1.09 -57.89
CA LEU A 387 3.33 -0.80 -57.62
C LEU A 387 2.47 -2.00 -58.04
N GLU A 388 1.62 -2.48 -57.14
CA GLU A 388 0.57 -3.44 -57.48
C GLU A 388 -0.78 -2.86 -57.10
N VAL A 389 -1.71 -2.78 -58.06
CA VAL A 389 -3.11 -2.38 -57.83
C VAL A 389 -4.04 -3.56 -58.08
N THR A 390 -4.87 -3.86 -57.08
CA THR A 390 -5.70 -5.05 -57.01
C THR A 390 -7.14 -4.70 -56.68
N SER A 391 -8.05 -5.59 -57.09
CA SER A 391 -9.42 -5.62 -56.60
C SER A 391 -9.77 -7.10 -56.57
N THR A 392 -9.95 -7.63 -55.37
CA THR A 392 -10.27 -9.05 -55.14
C THR A 392 -11.76 -9.19 -54.83
N PRO A 393 -12.40 -10.33 -55.14
CA PRO A 393 -13.83 -10.54 -54.90
C PRO A 393 -14.24 -10.58 -53.42
N THR A 394 -13.34 -10.97 -52.51
CA THR A 394 -13.61 -11.22 -51.09
C THR A 394 -12.52 -10.64 -50.20
N PHE A 395 -12.84 -10.37 -48.93
CA PHE A 395 -11.84 -9.91 -47.96
C PHE A 395 -10.77 -10.97 -47.67
N SER A 396 -11.15 -12.25 -47.62
CA SER A 396 -10.19 -13.33 -47.39
C SER A 396 -9.16 -13.45 -48.51
N GLU A 397 -9.55 -13.22 -49.77
CA GLU A 397 -8.62 -13.21 -50.90
C GLU A 397 -7.68 -12.01 -50.87
N HIS A 398 -8.20 -10.81 -50.56
CA HIS A 398 -7.37 -9.61 -50.32
C HIS A 398 -6.33 -9.87 -49.24
N TYR A 399 -6.78 -10.39 -48.09
CA TYR A 399 -5.92 -10.67 -46.95
C TYR A 399 -4.88 -11.74 -47.28
N SER A 400 -5.27 -12.83 -47.94
CA SER A 400 -4.35 -13.91 -48.32
C SER A 400 -3.29 -13.46 -49.32
N LYS A 401 -3.66 -12.53 -50.21
CA LYS A 401 -2.74 -11.98 -51.19
C LYS A 401 -1.66 -11.10 -50.56
N HIS A 402 -2.04 -10.27 -49.59
CA HIS A 402 -1.15 -9.24 -49.04
C HIS A 402 -0.57 -9.55 -47.67
N GLY A 403 -1.16 -10.50 -46.93
CA GLY A 403 -0.74 -10.92 -45.59
C GLY A 403 0.17 -12.15 -45.57
N GLY A 404 0.66 -12.60 -46.73
CA GLY A 404 1.50 -13.78 -46.88
C GLY A 404 2.97 -13.60 -46.45
N PRO A 405 3.73 -14.70 -46.30
CA PRO A 405 3.29 -16.08 -46.47
C PRO A 405 2.40 -16.57 -45.32
N LEU A 406 1.21 -17.08 -45.63
CA LEU A 406 0.30 -17.67 -44.63
C LEU A 406 0.73 -19.11 -44.32
N PRO A 407 0.46 -19.64 -43.10
CA PRO A 407 -0.38 -19.07 -42.04
C PRO A 407 0.30 -18.08 -41.09
N GLN A 408 1.62 -17.89 -41.16
CA GLN A 408 2.40 -17.13 -40.17
C GLN A 408 2.37 -15.62 -40.43
N GLY A 409 2.38 -15.24 -41.71
CA GLY A 409 2.60 -13.87 -42.16
C GLY A 409 4.08 -13.46 -42.09
N PRO A 410 4.41 -12.22 -42.50
CA PRO A 410 5.79 -11.73 -42.54
C PRO A 410 6.27 -11.16 -41.19
N TYR A 411 5.55 -11.38 -40.09
CA TYR A 411 5.78 -10.71 -38.82
C TYR A 411 6.67 -11.54 -37.89
N THR A 412 7.86 -11.01 -37.60
CA THR A 412 8.84 -11.63 -36.71
C THR A 412 8.82 -11.01 -35.32
N ILE A 413 9.37 -11.73 -34.33
CA ILE A 413 9.30 -11.30 -32.92
C ILE A 413 10.43 -10.36 -32.46
N HIS A 414 11.40 -10.04 -33.31
CA HIS A 414 12.61 -9.31 -32.92
C HIS A 414 12.42 -7.79 -32.78
N HIS A 415 11.21 -7.31 -32.51
CA HIS A 415 10.91 -5.88 -32.46
C HIS A 415 10.66 -5.40 -31.04
N LEU A 416 11.22 -4.22 -30.74
CA LEU A 416 10.87 -3.41 -29.58
C LEU A 416 9.87 -2.35 -30.02
N PHE A 417 8.90 -2.03 -29.17
CA PHE A 417 7.80 -1.13 -29.51
C PHE A 417 7.70 0.04 -28.54
N GLY A 418 7.46 1.20 -29.12
CA GLY A 418 6.77 2.34 -28.53
C GLY A 418 5.76 2.85 -29.54
N GLY A 419 4.91 3.80 -29.15
CA GLY A 419 3.93 4.30 -30.10
C GLY A 419 3.24 5.58 -29.68
N ARG A 420 2.58 6.21 -30.65
CA ARG A 420 1.79 7.42 -30.44
C ARG A 420 0.68 7.53 -31.48
N MET A 421 -0.47 8.03 -31.04
CA MET A 421 -1.58 8.37 -31.92
C MET A 421 -1.45 9.80 -32.41
N ILE A 422 -1.50 10.00 -33.73
CA ILE A 422 -1.53 11.30 -34.38
C ILE A 422 -2.96 11.63 -34.77
N PRO A 423 -3.54 12.71 -34.20
CA PRO A 423 -4.87 13.15 -34.57
C PRO A 423 -4.96 13.59 -36.03
N ARG A 424 -6.12 13.39 -36.67
CA ARG A 424 -6.44 13.90 -38.02
C ARG A 424 -6.09 15.37 -38.17
N SER A 425 -6.50 16.18 -37.19
CA SER A 425 -6.27 17.62 -37.20
C SER A 425 -4.79 18.01 -37.20
N ALA A 426 -3.90 17.18 -36.66
CA ALA A 426 -2.47 17.41 -36.70
C ALA A 426 -1.91 17.19 -38.11
N VAL A 427 -2.41 16.18 -38.83
CA VAL A 427 -2.02 15.92 -40.23
C VAL A 427 -2.55 17.02 -41.14
N GLU A 428 -3.84 17.36 -41.06
CA GLU A 428 -4.46 18.36 -41.94
C GLU A 428 -3.89 19.77 -41.77
N LYS A 429 -3.46 20.14 -40.55
CA LYS A 429 -2.98 21.50 -40.26
C LYS A 429 -1.45 21.61 -40.31
N ASN A 430 -0.74 20.56 -39.94
CA ASN A 430 0.69 20.61 -39.62
C ASN A 430 1.49 19.44 -40.22
N SER A 431 1.08 18.87 -41.36
CA SER A 431 1.78 17.72 -41.98
C SER A 431 3.28 17.95 -42.19
N ALA A 432 3.70 19.16 -42.58
CA ALA A 432 5.11 19.50 -42.74
C ALA A 432 5.92 19.39 -41.43
N ALA A 433 5.35 19.84 -40.30
CA ALA A 433 6.00 19.75 -39.00
C ALA A 433 6.07 18.29 -38.50
N LEU A 434 5.03 17.49 -38.75
CA LEU A 434 5.02 16.06 -38.44
C LEU A 434 6.10 15.32 -39.24
N VAL A 435 6.18 15.56 -40.54
CA VAL A 435 7.20 14.97 -41.41
C VAL A 435 8.60 15.37 -40.97
N GLY A 436 8.82 16.65 -40.61
CA GLY A 436 10.10 17.10 -40.06
C GLY A 436 10.49 16.37 -38.77
N ALA A 437 9.53 16.09 -37.89
CA ALA A 437 9.79 15.34 -36.67
C ALA A 437 10.08 13.85 -36.94
N PHE A 438 9.33 13.22 -37.86
CA PHE A 438 9.62 11.84 -38.30
C PHE A 438 11.01 11.73 -38.92
N ARG A 439 11.41 12.72 -39.73
CA ARG A 439 12.76 12.83 -40.28
C ARG A 439 13.83 12.91 -39.20
N SER A 440 13.67 13.82 -38.24
CA SER A 440 14.61 13.94 -37.12
C SER A 440 14.72 12.63 -36.33
N ILE A 441 13.60 11.94 -36.08
CA ILE A 441 13.66 10.64 -35.39
C ILE A 441 14.50 9.63 -36.17
N LEU A 442 14.25 9.46 -37.47
CA LEU A 442 14.98 8.50 -38.30
C LEU A 442 16.46 8.87 -38.54
N GLU A 443 16.80 10.16 -38.52
CA GLU A 443 18.16 10.64 -38.72
C GLU A 443 18.99 10.63 -37.40
N ASP A 444 18.34 10.85 -36.26
CA ASP A 444 19.01 11.02 -34.96
C ASP A 444 19.08 9.73 -34.12
N THR A 445 18.36 8.67 -34.49
CA THR A 445 18.21 7.44 -33.67
C THR A 445 18.35 6.16 -34.48
N ASP A 446 18.49 5.01 -33.81
CA ASP A 446 18.47 3.69 -34.44
C ASP A 446 17.05 3.17 -34.72
N ALA A 447 16.02 3.97 -34.42
CA ALA A 447 14.63 3.58 -34.61
C ALA A 447 14.19 3.65 -36.08
N PHE A 448 13.18 2.85 -36.41
CA PHE A 448 12.38 2.99 -37.63
C PHE A 448 10.91 3.19 -37.26
N LEU A 449 10.13 3.75 -38.18
CA LEU A 449 8.74 4.11 -37.93
C LEU A 449 7.81 3.29 -38.83
N GLY A 450 7.00 2.45 -38.20
CA GLY A 450 5.82 1.85 -38.78
C GLY A 450 4.59 2.73 -38.54
N PHE A 451 3.59 2.61 -39.39
CA PHE A 451 2.37 3.41 -39.30
C PHE A 451 1.16 2.60 -39.73
N VAL A 452 0.03 2.90 -39.09
CA VAL A 452 -1.29 2.52 -39.61
C VAL A 452 -2.13 3.77 -39.77
N ALA A 453 -2.50 4.08 -41.01
CA ALA A 453 -3.48 5.11 -41.30
C ALA A 453 -4.89 4.52 -41.21
N LEU A 454 -5.70 5.07 -40.32
CA LEU A 454 -7.09 4.68 -40.12
C LEU A 454 -7.89 5.84 -39.55
N ASP A 455 -9.20 5.85 -39.79
CA ASP A 455 -10.12 6.76 -39.11
C ASP A 455 -11.39 6.00 -38.74
N VAL A 456 -11.68 5.91 -37.45
CA VAL A 456 -12.87 5.20 -36.98
C VAL A 456 -14.08 6.10 -36.84
N LYS A 457 -13.95 7.43 -36.80
CA LYS A 457 -15.08 8.35 -36.56
C LYS A 457 -15.74 8.81 -37.85
N GLU A 458 -14.94 9.15 -38.87
CA GLU A 458 -15.41 9.53 -40.21
C GLU A 458 -15.71 8.31 -41.11
N ALA A 459 -15.57 7.11 -40.54
CA ALA A 459 -15.81 5.83 -41.20
C ALA A 459 -17.26 5.68 -41.69
N PRO A 460 -17.51 5.29 -42.97
CA PRO A 460 -18.85 5.29 -43.56
C PRO A 460 -19.89 4.40 -42.87
N SER A 461 -19.46 3.36 -42.15
CA SER A 461 -20.35 2.42 -41.47
C SER A 461 -20.04 2.29 -39.98
N TRP A 462 -19.29 3.23 -39.41
CA TRP A 462 -18.95 3.16 -38.00
C TRP A 462 -20.09 3.58 -37.10
N LYS A 463 -20.41 2.66 -36.19
CA LYS A 463 -21.16 2.91 -34.96
C LYS A 463 -20.76 1.80 -34.00
N PRO A 464 -20.24 2.11 -32.79
CA PRO A 464 -19.99 1.05 -31.81
C PRO A 464 -21.32 0.41 -31.40
N VAL A 465 -21.29 -0.88 -31.08
CA VAL A 465 -22.49 -1.59 -30.59
C VAL A 465 -23.09 -0.90 -29.36
N ALA A 466 -22.23 -0.46 -28.45
CA ALA A 466 -22.58 0.24 -27.22
C ALA A 466 -21.40 1.11 -26.73
N ASP A 467 -21.62 1.90 -25.68
CA ASP A 467 -20.54 2.58 -24.94
C ASP A 467 -19.46 1.58 -24.54
N ASN A 468 -18.18 1.95 -24.71
CA ASN A 468 -17.04 1.07 -24.45
C ASN A 468 -15.82 1.85 -23.92
N ALA A 469 -14.83 1.13 -23.39
CA ALA A 469 -13.69 1.72 -22.68
C ALA A 469 -12.52 2.15 -23.57
N VAL A 470 -12.66 2.03 -24.90
CA VAL A 470 -11.64 2.46 -25.86
C VAL A 470 -11.18 3.87 -25.52
N LEU A 471 -9.86 4.08 -25.46
CA LEU A 471 -9.25 5.38 -25.23
C LEU A 471 -9.86 6.43 -26.17
N PRO A 472 -10.45 7.54 -25.67
CA PRO A 472 -11.17 8.49 -26.52
C PRO A 472 -10.34 9.08 -27.67
N ALA A 473 -9.01 9.19 -27.52
CA ALA A 473 -8.10 9.67 -28.56
C ALA A 473 -8.21 8.88 -29.87
N TRP A 474 -8.61 7.60 -29.82
CA TRP A 474 -8.88 6.80 -31.03
C TRP A 474 -9.89 7.44 -31.96
N ARG A 475 -10.86 8.21 -31.42
CA ARG A 475 -11.94 8.81 -32.22
C ARG A 475 -11.46 9.99 -33.06
N ASP A 476 -10.33 10.59 -32.73
CA ASP A 476 -9.76 11.68 -33.51
C ASP A 476 -8.44 11.28 -34.19
N THR A 477 -7.99 10.04 -34.01
CA THR A 477 -6.73 9.51 -34.57
C THR A 477 -6.87 9.26 -36.05
N LEU A 478 -5.89 9.71 -36.83
CA LEU A 478 -5.73 9.36 -38.25
C LEU A 478 -4.57 8.39 -38.47
N ILE A 479 -3.54 8.46 -37.63
CA ILE A 479 -2.33 7.63 -37.76
C ILE A 479 -1.95 7.09 -36.39
N THR A 480 -1.74 5.78 -36.29
CA THR A 480 -1.00 5.20 -35.18
C THR A 480 0.46 4.99 -35.61
N VAL A 481 1.38 5.69 -34.97
CA VAL A 481 2.82 5.53 -35.18
C VAL A 481 3.30 4.40 -34.28
N LEU A 482 3.96 3.40 -34.87
CA LEU A 482 4.71 2.36 -34.19
C LEU A 482 6.18 2.75 -34.26
N ALA A 483 6.72 3.27 -33.15
CA ALA A 483 8.14 3.50 -33.00
C ALA A 483 8.82 2.17 -32.71
N GLN A 484 9.71 1.72 -33.58
CA GLN A 484 10.27 0.39 -33.51
C GLN A 484 11.80 0.41 -33.51
N SER A 485 12.39 -0.54 -32.79
CA SER A 485 13.80 -0.90 -32.92
C SER A 485 13.95 -2.41 -33.01
N THR A 486 15.09 -2.90 -33.47
CA THR A 486 15.34 -4.34 -33.66
C THR A 486 16.18 -4.91 -32.52
N TRP A 487 15.74 -6.04 -31.98
CA TRP A 487 16.48 -6.85 -31.02
C TRP A 487 17.41 -7.81 -31.75
N ASN A 488 18.72 -7.66 -31.53
CA ASN A 488 19.70 -8.61 -32.04
C ASN A 488 19.95 -9.70 -30.99
N PHE A 489 19.41 -10.90 -31.23
CA PHE A 489 19.55 -12.03 -30.31
C PHE A 489 21.00 -12.52 -30.12
N SER A 490 21.89 -12.25 -31.08
CA SER A 490 23.30 -12.62 -30.98
C SER A 490 24.17 -11.53 -30.31
N ALA A 491 23.60 -10.35 -30.04
CA ALA A 491 24.30 -9.26 -29.37
C ALA A 491 24.15 -9.36 -27.85
N PRO A 492 25.05 -8.73 -27.07
CA PRO A 492 24.86 -8.62 -25.62
C PRO A 492 23.52 -7.95 -25.28
N ARG A 493 22.81 -8.49 -24.27
CA ARG A 493 21.51 -7.97 -23.80
C ARG A 493 21.48 -6.45 -23.56
N ALA A 494 22.60 -5.88 -23.11
CA ALA A 494 22.73 -4.44 -22.88
C ALA A 494 22.47 -3.60 -24.16
N ASP A 495 22.74 -4.14 -25.35
CA ASP A 495 22.41 -3.48 -26.62
C ASP A 495 20.89 -3.34 -26.79
N GLY A 496 20.16 -4.43 -26.55
CA GLY A 496 18.70 -4.43 -26.61
C GLY A 496 18.05 -3.54 -25.54
N GLN A 497 18.62 -3.47 -24.33
CA GLN A 497 18.17 -2.54 -23.30
C GLN A 497 18.40 -1.08 -23.73
N ARG A 498 19.59 -0.73 -24.24
CA ARG A 498 19.87 0.63 -24.75
C ARG A 498 18.87 1.05 -25.83
N ARG A 499 18.52 0.14 -26.75
CA ARG A 499 17.52 0.39 -27.81
C ARG A 499 16.11 0.57 -27.24
N ALA A 500 15.72 -0.19 -26.21
CA ALA A 500 14.46 0.00 -25.52
C ALA A 500 14.42 1.39 -24.84
N ASP A 501 15.50 1.76 -24.16
CA ASP A 501 15.63 3.06 -23.49
C ASP A 501 15.62 4.22 -24.50
N GLU A 502 16.24 4.08 -25.68
CA GLU A 502 16.17 5.08 -26.75
C GLU A 502 14.72 5.31 -27.22
N ILE A 503 13.93 4.24 -27.37
CA ILE A 503 12.50 4.37 -27.69
C ILE A 503 11.76 5.13 -26.58
N THR A 504 11.97 4.76 -25.32
CA THR A 504 11.30 5.34 -24.15
C THR A 504 11.67 6.79 -23.87
N ASP A 505 12.97 7.10 -23.89
CA ASP A 505 13.52 8.35 -23.37
C ASP A 505 13.77 9.39 -24.48
N VAL A 506 13.81 8.97 -25.76
CA VAL A 506 14.07 9.87 -26.89
C VAL A 506 12.93 9.87 -27.91
N VAL A 507 12.55 8.71 -28.44
CA VAL A 507 11.62 8.64 -29.59
C VAL A 507 10.17 8.95 -29.18
N VAL A 508 9.64 8.28 -28.16
CA VAL A 508 8.25 8.51 -27.71
C VAL A 508 8.04 9.95 -27.21
N PRO A 509 8.96 10.56 -26.44
CA PRO A 509 8.86 11.97 -26.07
C PRO A 509 8.77 12.92 -27.27
N LYS A 510 9.63 12.75 -28.29
CA LYS A 510 9.56 13.54 -29.54
C LYS A 510 8.19 13.40 -30.22
N LEU A 511 7.61 12.20 -30.25
CA LEU A 511 6.26 11.98 -30.79
C LEU A 511 5.15 12.60 -29.93
N ARG A 512 5.31 12.59 -28.60
CA ARG A 512 4.34 13.16 -27.65
C ARG A 512 4.25 14.67 -27.77
N GLU A 513 5.36 15.37 -27.97
CA GLU A 513 5.40 16.82 -28.15
C GLU A 513 4.52 17.30 -29.32
N LEU A 514 4.39 16.48 -30.36
CA LEU A 514 3.57 16.78 -31.54
C LEU A 514 2.06 16.63 -31.29
N THR A 515 1.66 15.93 -30.23
CA THR A 515 0.30 15.41 -30.04
C THR A 515 -0.14 15.48 -28.58
N LEU A 516 0.08 16.63 -27.93
CA LEU A 516 -0.37 16.88 -26.56
C LEU A 516 -1.88 16.64 -26.44
N GLY A 517 -2.30 15.87 -25.44
CA GLY A 517 -3.70 15.46 -25.22
C GLY A 517 -4.20 14.28 -26.07
N SER A 518 -3.37 13.75 -26.98
CA SER A 518 -3.60 12.44 -27.61
C SER A 518 -3.20 11.30 -26.65
N GLY A 519 -3.06 10.07 -27.14
CA GLY A 519 -2.53 8.95 -26.37
C GLY A 519 -1.77 7.93 -27.19
N THR A 520 -1.68 6.71 -26.67
CA THR A 520 -0.91 5.61 -27.24
C THR A 520 -1.74 4.33 -27.18
N TYR A 521 -1.64 3.52 -28.23
CA TYR A 521 -2.35 2.24 -28.26
C TYR A 521 -1.72 1.28 -27.26
N MET A 522 -2.47 0.90 -26.23
CA MET A 522 -1.99 0.07 -25.12
C MET A 522 -1.52 -1.35 -25.47
N ASN A 523 -1.66 -1.81 -26.72
CA ASN A 523 -1.11 -3.10 -27.14
C ASN A 523 0.18 -2.94 -27.94
N GLU A 524 0.49 -1.75 -28.44
CA GLU A 524 1.67 -1.41 -29.27
C GLU A 524 2.38 -0.17 -28.70
N GLY A 525 2.23 0.04 -27.40
CA GLY A 525 2.87 1.11 -26.65
C GLY A 525 4.16 0.64 -25.98
N ASP A 526 4.75 1.55 -25.22
CA ASP A 526 5.95 1.28 -24.43
C ASP A 526 5.57 1.02 -22.96
N PHE A 527 6.00 -0.12 -22.44
CA PHE A 527 5.71 -0.54 -21.07
C PHE A 527 6.49 0.26 -20.01
N GLN A 528 7.55 0.97 -20.41
CA GLN A 528 8.40 1.78 -19.52
C GLN A 528 7.85 3.19 -19.28
N LEU A 529 6.81 3.60 -20.01
CA LEU A 529 6.23 4.94 -19.90
C LEU A 529 5.70 5.23 -18.50
N LYS A 530 6.24 6.27 -17.85
CA LYS A 530 5.73 6.74 -16.54
C LYS A 530 4.30 7.31 -16.63
N THR A 531 3.88 7.74 -17.82
CA THR A 531 2.57 8.33 -18.12
C THR A 531 1.54 7.33 -18.65
N TRP A 532 1.82 6.02 -18.59
CA TRP A 532 0.98 4.96 -19.17
C TRP A 532 -0.51 5.06 -18.80
N LYS A 533 -0.86 5.53 -17.59
CA LYS A 533 -2.27 5.70 -17.19
C LYS A 533 -3.01 6.71 -18.07
N GLU A 534 -2.37 7.84 -18.32
CA GLU A 534 -2.90 8.89 -19.19
C GLU A 534 -2.87 8.42 -20.64
N ASP A 535 -1.75 7.86 -21.10
CA ASP A 535 -1.56 7.53 -22.51
C ASP A 535 -2.43 6.36 -22.97
N PHE A 536 -2.64 5.35 -22.13
CA PHE A 536 -3.37 4.13 -22.51
C PHE A 536 -4.86 4.20 -22.18
N TYR A 537 -5.24 4.93 -21.13
CA TYR A 537 -6.62 4.94 -20.63
C TYR A 537 -7.22 6.35 -20.53
N GLY A 538 -6.39 7.39 -20.36
CA GLY A 538 -6.83 8.78 -20.29
C GLY A 538 -7.94 8.98 -19.25
N VAL A 539 -8.98 9.70 -19.67
CA VAL A 539 -10.15 10.00 -18.82
C VAL A 539 -10.93 8.77 -18.35
N ASN A 540 -10.75 7.61 -19.00
CA ASN A 540 -11.44 6.37 -18.64
C ASN A 540 -10.84 5.69 -17.40
N TYR A 541 -9.59 6.03 -17.01
CA TYR A 541 -8.85 5.32 -15.95
C TYR A 541 -9.61 5.21 -14.61
N PRO A 542 -10.24 6.29 -14.07
CA PRO A 542 -10.96 6.19 -12.79
C PRO A 542 -12.15 5.22 -12.82
N ARG A 543 -12.94 5.21 -13.92
CA ARG A 543 -14.06 4.28 -14.10
C ARG A 543 -13.56 2.85 -14.25
N LEU A 544 -12.51 2.65 -15.04
CA LEU A 544 -11.85 1.37 -15.21
C LEU A 544 -11.31 0.82 -13.88
N GLN A 545 -10.71 1.67 -13.05
CA GLN A 545 -10.22 1.30 -11.73
C GLN A 545 -11.36 0.91 -10.79
N ALA A 546 -12.47 1.65 -10.78
CA ALA A 546 -13.63 1.30 -9.97
C ALA A 546 -14.21 -0.08 -10.35
N ILE A 547 -14.27 -0.40 -11.65
CA ILE A 547 -14.73 -1.70 -12.14
C ILE A 547 -13.74 -2.81 -11.78
N LYS A 548 -12.43 -2.56 -11.91
CA LYS A 548 -11.38 -3.48 -11.45
C LYS A 548 -11.55 -3.80 -9.97
N SER A 549 -11.73 -2.80 -9.11
CA SER A 549 -11.95 -3.01 -7.66
C SER A 549 -13.24 -3.77 -7.35
N LYS A 550 -14.27 -3.65 -8.19
CA LYS A 550 -15.53 -4.40 -8.04
C LYS A 550 -15.36 -5.89 -8.36
N TYR A 551 -14.72 -6.23 -9.48
CA TYR A 551 -14.61 -7.62 -9.94
C TYR A 551 -13.35 -8.35 -9.44
N ASP A 552 -12.28 -7.61 -9.12
CA ASP A 552 -11.03 -8.13 -8.56
C ASP A 552 -10.53 -7.31 -7.35
N PRO A 553 -11.28 -7.26 -6.23
CA PRO A 553 -10.89 -6.50 -5.04
C PRO A 553 -9.57 -6.99 -4.42
N GLU A 554 -9.17 -8.22 -4.74
CA GLU A 554 -8.00 -8.86 -4.20
C GLU A 554 -6.72 -8.55 -5.00
N GLY A 555 -6.87 -8.07 -6.23
CA GLY A 555 -5.78 -7.86 -7.19
C GLY A 555 -5.17 -9.16 -7.70
N LEU A 556 -5.97 -10.22 -7.84
CA LEU A 556 -5.51 -11.53 -8.28
C LEU A 556 -5.00 -11.51 -9.74
N LEU A 557 -5.64 -10.71 -10.59
CA LEU A 557 -5.25 -10.51 -11.98
C LEU A 557 -4.30 -9.31 -12.09
N PHE A 558 -3.10 -9.55 -12.61
CA PHE A 558 -2.05 -8.55 -12.74
C PHE A 558 -1.38 -8.66 -14.11
N GLY A 559 -1.08 -7.51 -14.71
CA GLY A 559 -0.15 -7.37 -15.82
C GLY A 559 0.50 -5.97 -15.77
N PRO A 560 1.77 -5.82 -16.18
CA PRO A 560 2.39 -4.50 -16.31
C PRO A 560 1.51 -3.55 -17.11
N THR A 561 1.48 -2.27 -16.70
CA THR A 561 0.63 -1.20 -17.29
C THR A 561 -0.87 -1.50 -17.35
N GLY A 562 -1.34 -2.58 -16.71
CA GLY A 562 -2.75 -2.89 -16.55
C GLY A 562 -3.41 -1.97 -15.52
N VAL A 563 -4.73 -1.81 -15.59
CA VAL A 563 -5.45 -0.98 -14.63
C VAL A 563 -5.23 -1.48 -13.19
N SER A 564 -4.82 -0.57 -12.31
CA SER A 564 -4.37 -0.82 -10.93
C SER A 564 -3.09 -1.66 -10.78
N SER A 565 -2.31 -1.88 -11.84
CA SER A 565 -1.04 -2.61 -11.73
C SER A 565 -0.02 -1.88 -10.86
N ASP A 566 -0.14 -0.56 -10.69
CA ASP A 566 0.71 0.27 -9.83
C ASP A 566 0.54 0.02 -8.33
N THR A 567 -0.50 -0.72 -7.94
CA THR A 567 -0.67 -1.24 -6.56
C THR A 567 0.27 -2.41 -6.25
N TRP A 568 0.94 -2.93 -7.28
CA TRP A 568 1.95 -3.97 -7.17
C TRP A 568 3.32 -3.47 -7.63
N SER A 569 4.37 -3.99 -7.04
CA SER A 569 5.75 -3.86 -7.49
C SER A 569 6.36 -5.23 -7.75
N ILE A 570 7.24 -5.30 -8.75
CA ILE A 570 8.08 -6.47 -8.96
C ILE A 570 9.41 -6.17 -8.25
N ASN A 571 9.80 -6.98 -7.26
CA ASN A 571 11.08 -6.79 -6.57
C ASN A 571 12.27 -7.25 -7.45
N GLU A 572 13.51 -7.03 -7.00
CA GLU A 572 14.73 -7.41 -7.73
C GLU A 572 14.81 -8.91 -8.07
N GLN A 573 14.15 -9.76 -7.27
CA GLN A 573 14.09 -11.20 -7.48
C GLN A 573 12.99 -11.61 -8.49
N GLY A 574 12.22 -10.65 -9.02
CA GLY A 574 11.11 -10.87 -9.94
C GLY A 574 9.79 -11.27 -9.26
N ARG A 575 9.71 -11.15 -7.93
CA ARG A 575 8.51 -11.47 -7.13
C ARG A 575 7.52 -10.30 -7.18
N LEU A 576 6.25 -10.62 -7.41
CA LEU A 576 5.18 -9.63 -7.40
C LEU A 576 4.72 -9.37 -5.96
N CYS A 577 4.84 -8.13 -5.48
CA CYS A 577 4.52 -7.71 -4.12
C CYS A 577 3.50 -6.57 -4.14
N LYS A 578 2.55 -6.55 -3.21
CA LYS A 578 1.72 -5.37 -3.00
C LYS A 578 2.62 -4.25 -2.49
N GLY A 579 2.46 -3.06 -3.04
CA GLY A 579 3.25 -1.91 -2.64
C GLY A 579 3.07 -1.64 -1.15
N TRP A 580 4.13 -1.84 -0.36
CA TRP A 580 4.33 -1.29 0.99
C TRP A 580 3.86 0.17 1.11
N ALA A 581 3.99 0.89 0.01
CA ALA A 581 3.74 2.30 -0.07
C ALA A 581 2.28 2.67 -0.36
N ASP A 582 1.32 1.77 -0.58
CA ASP A 582 -0.07 2.17 -0.94
C ASP A 582 -0.82 2.86 0.20
N GLY A 583 -0.55 2.49 1.46
CA GLY A 583 -1.10 3.19 2.62
C GLY A 583 -0.66 4.66 2.65
N LEU A 584 0.63 4.94 2.45
CA LEU A 584 1.21 6.29 2.41
C LEU A 584 1.01 7.00 1.05
N ARG A 585 0.89 6.27 -0.07
CA ARG A 585 0.67 6.83 -1.43
C ARG A 585 -0.77 7.27 -1.64
N SER A 586 -1.73 6.62 -0.97
CA SER A 586 -3.13 7.06 -0.96
C SER A 586 -3.28 8.50 -0.44
N THR A 587 -2.36 8.94 0.43
CA THR A 587 -2.34 10.30 0.99
C THR A 587 -1.69 11.31 0.03
N GLY A 588 -1.12 10.86 -1.09
CA GLY A 588 -0.61 11.74 -2.15
C GLY A 588 0.72 12.42 -1.86
N LEU A 589 1.37 12.15 -0.71
CA LEU A 589 2.54 12.91 -0.23
C LEU A 589 3.90 12.29 -0.57
N VAL A 590 3.95 11.08 -1.15
CA VAL A 590 5.18 10.29 -1.35
C VAL A 590 6.05 10.78 -2.53
N ARG A 591 5.53 11.67 -3.39
CA ARG A 591 6.21 12.13 -4.61
C ARG A 591 5.88 13.59 -4.98
N VAL A 592 5.47 14.41 -4.03
CA VAL A 592 5.08 15.80 -4.30
C VAL A 592 6.29 16.66 -4.61
N ALA A 593 6.21 17.48 -5.66
CA ALA A 593 6.98 18.70 -5.81
C ALA A 593 6.43 19.68 -4.79
N MET A 594 7.03 19.66 -3.61
CA MET A 594 7.09 20.89 -2.86
C MET A 594 7.91 21.87 -3.71
N LEU A 595 7.21 22.83 -4.33
CA LEU A 595 7.75 23.98 -5.06
C LEU A 595 8.95 24.59 -4.33
N ARG A 596 10.18 24.13 -4.61
CA ARG A 596 11.45 24.66 -4.06
C ARG A 596 11.33 25.25 -2.64
N ALA A 597 10.61 24.61 -1.71
CA ALA A 597 10.47 25.10 -0.35
C ALA A 597 9.65 24.21 0.60
N TRP A 598 10.35 23.57 1.55
CA TRP A 598 10.08 23.44 2.99
C TRP A 598 8.75 22.84 3.53
N ALA A 599 8.90 21.92 4.49
CA ALA A 599 7.90 21.51 5.48
C ALA A 599 8.51 21.59 6.88
N THR A 600 7.86 22.33 7.75
CA THR A 600 7.55 21.91 9.13
C THR A 600 6.36 22.70 9.58
N LEU A 601 5.53 22.14 10.45
CA LEU A 601 4.17 22.54 10.66
C LEU A 601 3.82 22.52 12.20
N THR A 602 3.73 23.64 12.95
CA THR A 602 3.43 23.75 14.43
C THR A 602 2.32 24.74 14.91
N ALA A 603 1.38 24.29 15.77
CA ALA A 603 0.01 24.81 16.02
C ALA A 603 -0.40 25.25 17.48
N ARG A 604 -1.52 26.01 17.74
CA ARG A 604 -2.80 25.55 18.42
C ARG A 604 -3.62 26.48 19.37
N ALA A 605 -5.00 26.53 19.32
CA ALA A 605 -6.19 26.52 20.30
C ALA A 605 -7.06 27.72 20.95
N GLY A 606 -8.24 27.50 21.52
CA GLY A 606 -9.14 26.35 21.47
C GLY A 606 -10.48 26.57 22.21
N GLN A 607 -11.40 25.64 21.99
CA GLN A 607 -12.24 24.94 23.00
C GLN A 607 -12.97 23.78 22.29
N ALA A 608 -12.52 22.54 22.54
CA ALA A 608 -13.23 21.24 22.45
C ALA A 608 -12.19 20.09 22.39
N GLN A 609 -12.24 19.15 23.33
CA GLN A 609 -11.24 18.09 23.52
C GLN A 609 -11.30 16.98 22.44
N GLN A 610 -10.43 17.05 21.42
CA GLN A 610 -10.06 15.94 20.52
C GLN A 610 -8.60 16.09 20.01
N LEU A 611 -7.68 15.21 20.45
CA LEU A 611 -6.22 15.27 20.16
C LEU A 611 -5.86 15.15 18.65
N ALA A 612 -4.67 15.64 18.25
CA ALA A 612 -4.06 15.43 16.92
C ALA A 612 -3.89 13.94 16.61
N ARG A 613 -4.77 13.40 15.78
CA ARG A 613 -4.89 11.97 15.54
C ARG A 613 -5.28 11.74 14.08
N GLY A 614 -4.65 10.75 13.46
CA GLY A 614 -5.02 10.28 12.13
C GLY A 614 -3.82 10.10 11.20
N PRO A 615 -4.01 9.35 10.10
CA PRO A 615 -2.96 9.02 9.15
C PRO A 615 -2.32 10.26 8.50
N GLN A 616 -2.99 11.42 8.54
CA GLN A 616 -2.48 12.68 8.00
C GLN A 616 -1.23 13.17 8.74
N TRP A 617 -1.17 13.03 10.07
CA TRP A 617 0.00 13.46 10.87
C TRP A 617 1.24 12.65 10.51
N LEU A 618 1.11 11.32 10.45
CA LEU A 618 2.18 10.43 10.00
C LEU A 618 2.57 10.71 8.54
N SER A 619 1.58 11.00 7.68
CA SER A 619 1.83 11.32 6.27
C SER A 619 2.61 12.62 6.09
N ILE A 620 2.35 13.64 6.90
CA ILE A 620 3.13 14.89 6.92
C ILE A 620 4.56 14.61 7.38
N ALA A 621 4.76 13.80 8.44
CA ALA A 621 6.09 13.45 8.93
C ALA A 621 6.92 12.68 7.89
N HIS A 622 6.31 11.71 7.18
CA HIS A 622 6.97 11.00 6.10
C HIS A 622 7.14 11.83 4.82
N GLY A 623 6.18 12.71 4.50
CA GLY A 623 6.31 13.68 3.42
C GLY A 623 7.50 14.62 3.66
N ALA A 624 7.67 15.10 4.89
CA ALA A 624 8.83 15.87 5.32
C ALA A 624 10.13 15.07 5.15
N SER A 625 10.16 13.85 5.70
CA SER A 625 11.32 12.95 5.64
C SER A 625 11.72 12.59 4.20
N SER A 626 10.76 12.48 3.27
CA SER A 626 11.03 12.16 1.86
C SER A 626 11.78 13.24 1.09
N GLN A 627 11.89 14.44 1.67
CA GLN A 627 12.59 15.59 1.11
C GLN A 627 13.69 16.11 2.06
N SER A 628 14.16 15.27 3.00
CA SER A 628 15.12 15.65 4.05
C SER A 628 14.72 16.88 4.86
N MET A 629 13.41 17.04 5.11
CA MET A 629 12.88 18.15 5.91
C MET A 629 12.65 17.71 7.35
N VAL A 630 13.03 18.58 8.29
CA VAL A 630 12.89 18.34 9.72
C VAL A 630 11.45 18.63 10.15
N PHE A 631 10.79 17.70 10.85
CA PHE A 631 9.50 17.99 11.48
C PHE A 631 9.65 18.33 12.97
N VAL A 632 8.83 19.23 13.50
CA VAL A 632 8.92 19.75 14.88
C VAL A 632 7.59 19.53 15.54
N THR A 633 7.59 18.99 16.76
CA THR A 633 6.36 18.74 17.50
C THR A 633 6.26 19.68 18.70
N ALA A 634 5.11 20.34 18.85
CA ALA A 634 4.77 21.13 20.03
C ALA A 634 3.56 20.52 20.75
N TYR A 635 3.72 20.21 22.03
CA TYR A 635 2.61 19.73 22.87
C TYR A 635 1.60 20.85 23.11
N GLU A 636 0.31 20.53 23.06
CA GLU A 636 -0.73 21.49 23.46
C GLU A 636 -0.60 21.93 24.93
N ALA A 637 -0.13 21.01 25.79
CA ALA A 637 0.07 21.23 27.21
C ALA A 637 1.10 22.31 27.53
N LEU A 638 1.96 22.70 26.57
CA LEU A 638 2.96 23.76 26.74
C LEU A 638 2.33 25.16 26.77
N GLY A 639 1.06 25.28 26.41
CA GLY A 639 0.37 26.56 26.34
C GLY A 639 0.86 27.46 25.21
N LEU A 640 0.33 28.68 25.16
CA LEU A 640 0.70 29.66 24.15
C LEU A 640 2.20 30.06 24.19
N PRO A 641 2.81 30.33 25.36
CA PRO A 641 4.23 30.69 25.41
C PRO A 641 5.16 29.58 24.93
N GLY A 642 4.84 28.32 25.22
CA GLY A 642 5.64 27.20 24.73
C GLY A 642 5.52 26.98 23.23
N LEU A 643 4.33 27.19 22.66
CA LEU A 643 4.13 27.20 21.21
C LEU A 643 4.95 28.31 20.54
N GLU A 644 4.85 29.55 21.06
CA GLU A 644 5.61 30.70 20.57
C GLU A 644 7.12 30.47 20.63
N HIS A 645 7.61 29.88 21.73
CA HIS A 645 9.02 29.52 21.86
C HIS A 645 9.44 28.50 20.80
N SER A 646 8.70 27.39 20.66
CA SER A 646 9.03 26.33 19.69
C SER A 646 9.02 26.80 18.23
N LEU A 647 8.09 27.69 17.86
CA LEU A 647 8.00 28.31 16.53
C LEU A 647 9.21 29.21 16.24
N GLU A 648 9.60 30.03 17.23
CA GLU A 648 10.68 31.00 17.09
C GLU A 648 12.06 30.34 17.06
N SER A 649 12.36 29.47 18.03
CA SER A 649 13.67 28.84 18.19
C SER A 649 14.03 27.93 17.01
N THR A 650 13.04 27.21 16.45
CA THR A 650 13.25 26.36 15.27
C THR A 650 13.22 27.13 13.95
N GLY A 651 12.75 28.39 13.97
CA GLY A 651 12.56 29.19 12.77
C GLY A 651 11.55 28.58 11.79
N ALA A 652 10.50 27.96 12.31
CA ALA A 652 9.51 27.21 11.53
C ALA A 652 8.87 28.06 10.42
N LYS A 653 8.76 27.44 9.23
CA LYS A 653 8.19 28.09 8.03
C LYS A 653 6.74 27.75 7.73
N ALA A 654 6.23 26.65 8.26
CA ALA A 654 4.82 26.29 8.11
C ALA A 654 4.16 25.85 9.44
N VAL A 655 2.83 25.71 9.44
CA VAL A 655 2.03 25.08 10.53
C VAL A 655 0.93 24.11 10.09
N PHE A 656 0.96 22.84 10.57
CA PHE A 656 -0.08 21.81 10.34
C PHE A 656 -0.86 21.75 11.61
N VAL A 657 -2.16 21.85 11.47
CA VAL A 657 -3.02 22.07 12.60
C VAL A 657 -4.36 21.43 12.35
N ASP A 658 -4.91 20.70 13.33
CA ASP A 658 -6.31 20.33 13.23
C ASP A 658 -7.19 21.57 13.41
N HIS A 659 -8.29 21.65 12.65
CA HIS A 659 -9.10 22.86 12.53
C HIS A 659 -9.48 23.52 13.87
N HIS A 660 -9.78 22.72 14.90
CA HIS A 660 -10.20 23.20 16.23
C HIS A 660 -9.09 23.96 16.99
N LEU A 661 -7.87 23.97 16.43
CA LEU A 661 -6.70 24.56 17.03
C LEU A 661 -6.12 25.69 16.19
N CYS A 662 -6.72 26.04 15.06
CA CYS A 662 -6.35 27.26 14.34
C CYS A 662 -6.35 28.52 15.27
N PRO A 663 -7.27 28.69 16.25
CA PRO A 663 -7.32 29.92 17.05
C PRO A 663 -6.06 30.30 17.85
N LYS A 664 -5.31 29.37 18.47
CA LYS A 664 -4.05 29.71 19.20
C LYS A 664 -2.79 29.62 18.33
N VAL A 665 -2.93 29.19 17.05
CA VAL A 665 -1.98 29.60 15.98
C VAL A 665 -2.16 31.07 15.65
N THR A 666 -3.41 31.48 15.39
CA THR A 666 -3.77 32.88 15.14
C THR A 666 -3.35 33.76 16.31
N SER A 667 -3.58 33.31 17.55
CA SER A 667 -3.17 34.03 18.76
C SER A 667 -1.66 34.18 18.83
N ALA A 668 -0.87 33.11 18.63
CA ALA A 668 0.60 33.17 18.63
C ALA A 668 1.17 34.16 17.60
N LEU A 669 0.54 34.23 16.42
CA LEU A 669 0.94 35.17 15.36
C LEU A 669 0.53 36.62 15.63
N THR A 670 -0.39 36.84 16.57
CA THR A 670 -0.85 38.15 17.01
C THR A 670 -0.07 38.67 18.21
N THR A 671 0.25 37.79 19.17
CA THR A 671 0.98 38.12 20.41
C THR A 671 2.48 38.24 20.18
N LYS A 672 3.04 37.52 19.19
CA LYS A 672 4.47 37.52 18.90
C LYS A 672 4.75 37.67 17.41
N SER A 673 5.79 38.44 17.08
CA SER A 673 6.24 38.59 15.70
C SER A 673 7.01 37.33 15.25
N LEU A 674 6.36 36.50 14.44
CA LEU A 674 6.97 35.30 13.83
C LEU A 674 7.14 35.52 12.30
N PRO A 675 8.18 36.24 11.86
CA PRO A 675 8.32 36.65 10.46
C PRO A 675 8.66 35.50 9.51
N ARG A 676 9.14 34.35 10.03
CA ARG A 676 9.55 33.20 9.22
C ARG A 676 8.38 32.27 8.86
N LEU A 677 7.23 32.40 9.52
CA LEU A 677 6.07 31.56 9.24
C LEU A 677 5.35 32.04 7.96
N GLU A 678 5.36 31.22 6.93
CA GLU A 678 4.89 31.53 5.57
C GLU A 678 3.63 30.74 5.18
N VAL A 679 3.40 29.55 5.76
CA VAL A 679 2.30 28.65 5.35
C VAL A 679 1.53 28.09 6.55
N ILE A 680 0.20 28.06 6.47
CA ILE A 680 -0.70 27.36 7.38
C ILE A 680 -1.42 26.27 6.59
N VAL A 681 -1.30 25.02 7.02
CA VAL A 681 -2.07 23.88 6.50
C VAL A 681 -3.01 23.38 7.58
N TYR A 682 -4.32 23.46 7.37
CA TYR A 682 -5.29 22.92 8.33
C TYR A 682 -5.82 21.55 7.88
N ASN A 683 -6.06 20.66 8.85
CA ASN A 683 -6.59 19.32 8.59
C ASN A 683 -8.12 19.36 8.36
N ASP A 684 -8.53 19.31 7.10
CA ASP A 684 -9.93 19.27 6.64
C ASP A 684 -10.54 17.87 6.59
N GLN A 685 -9.78 16.82 6.95
CA GLN A 685 -10.22 15.43 6.93
C GLN A 685 -10.42 14.83 8.34
N SER A 686 -10.42 15.68 9.37
CA SER A 686 -10.74 15.25 10.74
C SER A 686 -12.24 15.00 10.89
N SER A 687 -12.62 14.05 11.75
CA SER A 687 -14.02 13.63 11.92
C SER A 687 -14.92 14.77 12.42
N GLY A 688 -15.79 15.30 11.56
CA GLY A 688 -16.79 16.33 11.88
C GLY A 688 -17.40 16.95 10.61
N THR A 689 -18.62 17.49 10.71
CA THR A 689 -19.23 18.28 9.62
C THR A 689 -18.46 19.58 9.44
N PHE A 690 -17.91 19.79 8.24
CA PHE A 690 -17.21 21.03 7.88
C PHE A 690 -18.22 22.17 7.73
N ASP A 691 -18.22 23.10 8.68
CA ASP A 691 -19.01 24.33 8.62
C ASP A 691 -18.14 25.45 8.04
N SER A 692 -18.50 25.93 6.84
CA SER A 692 -17.80 27.02 6.16
C SER A 692 -17.92 28.38 6.89
N ASP A 693 -18.85 28.51 7.86
CA ASP A 693 -19.10 29.74 8.62
C ASP A 693 -18.44 29.77 10.00
N ALA A 694 -17.63 28.75 10.34
CA ALA A 694 -16.99 28.61 11.64
C ALA A 694 -16.03 29.77 11.97
N GLU A 695 -16.04 30.24 13.23
CA GLU A 695 -15.27 31.41 13.68
C GLU A 695 -13.77 31.29 13.42
N TRP A 696 -13.19 30.09 13.56
CA TRP A 696 -11.76 29.88 13.29
C TRP A 696 -11.37 30.10 11.82
N ILE A 697 -12.30 29.95 10.87
CA ILE A 697 -12.07 30.28 9.46
C ILE A 697 -12.02 31.80 9.29
N LYS A 698 -12.91 32.53 9.99
CA LYS A 698 -12.92 33.99 9.99
C LYS A 698 -11.60 34.53 10.55
N ASP A 699 -11.10 33.95 11.63
CA ASP A 699 -9.79 34.30 12.21
C ASP A 699 -8.64 34.11 11.22
N LEU A 700 -8.62 32.99 10.48
CA LEU A 700 -7.61 32.74 9.44
C LEU A 700 -7.71 33.74 8.28
N LEU A 701 -8.93 34.08 7.85
CA LEU A 701 -9.16 35.08 6.80
C LEU A 701 -8.77 36.49 7.25
N GLU A 702 -9.06 36.85 8.49
CA GLU A 702 -8.64 38.12 9.11
C GLU A 702 -7.10 38.21 9.15
N LEU A 703 -6.45 37.12 9.54
CA LEU A 703 -4.99 37.03 9.59
C LEU A 703 -4.35 37.13 8.20
N LYS A 704 -5.02 36.61 7.16
CA LYS A 704 -4.60 36.80 5.76
C LYS A 704 -4.71 38.26 5.30
N LYS A 705 -5.66 39.05 5.83
CA LYS A 705 -5.73 40.49 5.55
C LYS A 705 -4.55 41.25 6.17
N THR A 706 -4.15 40.88 7.40
CA THR A 706 -3.05 41.53 8.11
C THR A 706 -1.67 41.02 7.68
N ARG A 707 -1.59 39.82 7.11
CA ARG A 707 -0.36 39.20 6.54
C ARG A 707 -0.63 38.63 5.13
N PRO A 708 -0.71 39.48 4.09
CA PRO A 708 -1.07 39.05 2.73
C PRO A 708 -0.15 37.99 2.11
N GLN A 709 1.10 37.93 2.57
CA GLN A 709 2.13 36.97 2.15
C GLN A 709 1.93 35.56 2.71
N LEU A 710 1.07 35.39 3.72
CA LEU A 710 0.84 34.10 4.37
C LEU A 710 -0.09 33.22 3.52
N GLN A 711 0.35 32.02 3.19
CA GLN A 711 -0.45 31.02 2.50
C GLN A 711 -1.28 30.21 3.50
N ILE A 712 -2.54 29.93 3.16
CA ILE A 712 -3.44 29.13 3.98
C ILE A 712 -4.06 28.08 3.07
N LEU A 713 -3.83 26.80 3.37
CA LEU A 713 -4.24 25.64 2.58
C LEU A 713 -4.96 24.63 3.47
N SER A 714 -5.89 23.88 2.90
CA SER A 714 -6.37 22.65 3.52
C SER A 714 -5.41 21.48 3.21
N PHE A 715 -5.44 20.42 4.03
CA PHE A 715 -4.68 19.20 3.76
C PHE A 715 -5.03 18.59 2.40
N SER A 716 -6.31 18.53 2.05
CA SER A 716 -6.75 18.04 0.73
C SER A 716 -6.23 18.90 -0.43
N GLN A 717 -6.20 20.23 -0.26
CA GLN A 717 -5.63 21.14 -1.26
C GLN A 717 -4.11 20.94 -1.42
N LEU A 718 -3.39 20.76 -0.31
CA LEU A 718 -1.95 20.45 -0.34
C LEU A 718 -1.69 19.17 -1.14
N CYS A 719 -2.47 18.11 -0.89
CA CYS A 719 -2.37 16.85 -1.62
C CYS A 719 -2.67 17.01 -3.11
N GLN A 720 -3.67 17.82 -3.46
CA GLN A 720 -4.02 18.09 -4.87
C GLN A 720 -2.89 18.83 -5.60
N VAL A 721 -2.34 19.89 -4.99
CA VAL A 721 -1.20 20.63 -5.55
C VAL A 721 -0.03 19.70 -5.78
N GLY A 722 0.21 18.78 -4.84
CA GLY A 722 1.30 17.82 -4.94
C GLY A 722 1.12 16.72 -5.97
N ARG A 723 -0.12 16.32 -6.29
CA ARG A 723 -0.38 15.38 -7.40
C ARG A 723 -0.12 16.02 -8.77
N SER A 724 -0.40 17.32 -8.89
CA SER A 724 -0.21 18.06 -10.14
C SER A 724 1.23 18.52 -10.36
N ASN A 725 2.04 18.57 -9.29
CA ASN A 725 3.45 18.96 -9.34
C ASN A 725 4.21 17.93 -8.51
N MET A 726 4.85 16.95 -9.15
CA MET A 726 5.57 15.86 -8.48
C MET A 726 7.09 16.08 -8.57
N SER A 727 7.84 15.83 -7.50
CA SER A 727 9.30 15.95 -7.44
C SER A 727 9.93 14.65 -7.01
N ASP A 728 11.18 14.47 -7.41
CA ASP A 728 11.99 13.37 -6.92
C ASP A 728 12.29 13.52 -5.41
N PRO A 729 12.36 12.40 -4.65
CA PRO A 729 12.79 12.42 -3.26
C PRO A 729 14.20 12.99 -3.09
N VAL A 730 14.40 13.79 -2.02
CA VAL A 730 15.73 14.14 -1.54
C VAL A 730 16.06 13.18 -0.41
N GLN A 731 17.05 12.31 -0.64
CA GLN A 731 17.40 11.29 0.34
C GLN A 731 18.16 11.92 1.52
N PRO A 732 17.74 11.67 2.78
CA PRO A 732 18.48 12.13 3.95
C PRO A 732 19.70 11.27 4.22
N SER A 733 20.76 11.90 4.70
CA SER A 733 21.90 11.21 5.32
C SER A 733 21.53 10.69 6.72
N ARG A 734 22.28 9.72 7.23
CA ARG A 734 22.09 9.20 8.60
C ARG A 734 22.25 10.29 9.69
N GLU A 735 23.03 11.33 9.40
CA GLU A 735 23.33 12.42 10.35
C GLU A 735 22.37 13.59 10.24
N ASP A 736 21.50 13.60 9.22
CA ASP A 736 20.52 14.65 9.03
C ASP A 736 19.44 14.57 10.12
N LEU A 737 18.93 15.72 10.52
CA LEU A 737 17.80 15.81 11.45
C LEU A 737 16.53 15.31 10.76
N CYS A 738 15.84 14.39 11.44
CA CYS A 738 14.51 13.95 11.06
C CYS A 738 13.45 14.77 11.81
N ALA A 739 13.64 14.99 13.11
CA ALA A 739 12.67 15.67 13.94
C ALA A 739 13.26 16.47 15.11
N ILE A 740 12.47 17.35 15.70
CA ILE A 740 12.74 17.98 17.01
C ILE A 740 11.50 17.82 17.91
N TYR A 741 11.69 17.16 19.05
CA TYR A 741 10.64 16.92 20.04
C TYR A 741 10.80 17.85 21.24
N TYR A 742 9.83 18.74 21.48
CA TYR A 742 9.83 19.60 22.66
C TYR A 742 9.31 18.89 23.91
N THR A 743 10.06 18.99 25.01
CA THR A 743 9.69 18.43 26.32
C THR A 743 9.50 19.54 27.35
N SER A 744 8.58 19.36 28.31
CA SER A 744 8.41 20.30 29.42
C SER A 744 9.52 20.11 30.47
N GLY A 745 10.51 21.00 30.50
CA GLY A 745 11.57 20.97 31.51
C GLY A 745 11.09 21.48 32.88
N SER A 746 11.85 21.18 33.94
CA SER A 746 11.59 21.69 35.31
C SER A 746 11.74 23.21 35.45
N THR A 747 12.27 23.89 34.43
CA THR A 747 12.51 25.34 34.35
C THR A 747 11.36 26.13 33.71
N GLY A 748 10.30 25.46 33.24
CA GLY A 748 9.11 26.09 32.65
C GLY A 748 9.20 26.44 31.16
N ILE A 749 10.42 26.60 30.60
CA ILE A 749 10.64 26.75 29.15
C ILE A 749 10.85 25.34 28.55
N PRO A 750 10.14 24.97 27.46
CA PRO A 750 10.28 23.65 26.88
C PRO A 750 11.59 23.50 26.10
N LYS A 751 12.24 22.33 26.21
CA LYS A 751 13.54 22.04 25.60
C LYS A 751 13.38 21.16 24.36
N GLY A 752 14.07 21.49 23.27
CA GLY A 752 14.01 20.73 22.02
C GLY A 752 15.00 19.56 21.99
N VAL A 753 14.50 18.34 21.80
CA VAL A 753 15.32 17.14 21.61
C VAL A 753 15.49 16.88 20.11
N PRO A 754 16.70 17.04 19.54
CA PRO A 754 16.96 16.74 18.14
C PRO A 754 17.02 15.22 17.91
N VAL A 755 16.28 14.75 16.92
CA VAL A 755 16.22 13.36 16.49
C VAL A 755 16.77 13.25 15.07
N LYS A 756 17.87 12.54 14.91
CA LYS A 756 18.48 12.24 13.60
C LYS A 756 17.80 11.05 12.92
N HIS A 757 17.94 10.93 11.61
CA HIS A 757 17.43 9.75 10.88
C HIS A 757 18.00 8.43 11.42
N LYS A 758 19.30 8.39 11.81
CA LYS A 758 19.89 7.21 12.46
C LYS A 758 19.17 6.80 13.74
N ALA A 759 18.67 7.76 14.51
CA ALA A 759 18.01 7.50 15.79
C ALA A 759 16.65 6.83 15.62
N VAL A 760 15.89 7.22 14.58
CA VAL A 760 14.62 6.58 14.22
C VAL A 760 14.86 5.13 13.79
N VAL A 761 15.83 4.90 12.91
CA VAL A 761 16.18 3.54 12.46
C VAL A 761 16.67 2.69 13.64
N ALA A 762 17.52 3.24 14.51
CA ALA A 762 18.00 2.57 15.71
C ALA A 762 16.84 2.21 16.68
N ALA A 763 15.84 3.07 16.82
CA ALA A 763 14.66 2.75 17.62
C ALA A 763 13.83 1.59 17.03
N VAL A 764 13.63 1.58 15.71
CA VAL A 764 12.97 0.46 15.01
C VAL A 764 13.74 -0.83 15.22
N THR A 765 15.06 -0.83 15.01
CA THR A 765 15.92 -2.00 15.25
C THR A 765 15.89 -2.45 16.71
N GLY A 766 15.87 -1.52 17.66
CA GLY A 766 15.77 -1.82 19.09
C GLY A 766 14.47 -2.54 19.43
N LEU A 767 13.33 -2.05 18.95
CA LEU A 767 12.03 -2.70 19.14
C LEU A 767 11.99 -4.07 18.46
N ASP A 768 12.47 -4.15 17.22
CA ASP A 768 12.53 -5.40 16.44
C ASP A 768 13.32 -6.49 17.17
N SER A 769 14.46 -6.13 17.77
CA SER A 769 15.31 -7.08 18.50
C SER A 769 14.66 -7.74 19.71
N VAL A 770 13.59 -7.14 20.26
CA VAL A 770 12.90 -7.66 21.44
C VAL A 770 11.54 -8.25 21.10
N ILE A 771 10.77 -7.60 20.21
CA ILE A 771 9.39 -7.98 19.91
C ILE A 771 9.09 -8.29 18.43
N GLY A 772 10.05 -8.12 17.53
CA GLY A 772 9.86 -8.33 16.08
C GLY A 772 9.38 -9.74 15.74
N ASP A 773 9.93 -10.77 16.40
CA ASP A 773 9.57 -12.18 16.20
C ASP A 773 8.10 -12.51 16.54
N TYR A 774 7.40 -11.65 17.29
CA TYR A 774 5.98 -11.87 17.63
C TYR A 774 5.02 -11.29 16.61
N LEU A 775 5.51 -10.42 15.73
CA LEU A 775 4.69 -9.59 14.85
C LEU A 775 4.73 -10.10 13.42
N SER A 776 3.57 -10.06 12.77
CA SER A 776 3.43 -10.38 11.35
C SER A 776 2.51 -9.38 10.66
N PRO A 777 2.46 -9.41 9.32
CA PRO A 777 1.46 -8.69 8.53
C PRO A 777 -0.01 -8.91 8.94
N SER A 778 -0.35 -10.03 9.61
CA SER A 778 -1.71 -10.28 10.16
C SER A 778 -2.12 -9.30 11.25
N ASP A 779 -1.12 -8.71 11.91
CA ASP A 779 -1.31 -7.95 13.12
C ASP A 779 -1.92 -6.60 12.85
N SER A 780 -2.53 -6.07 13.89
CA SER A 780 -3.08 -4.73 13.88
C SER A 780 -2.76 -3.95 15.13
N PHE A 781 -2.27 -2.74 14.94
CA PHE A 781 -1.89 -1.79 15.97
C PHE A 781 -2.90 -0.66 16.05
N LEU A 782 -3.36 -0.31 17.26
CA LEU A 782 -4.22 0.85 17.46
C LEU A 782 -3.38 2.05 17.89
N ALA A 783 -3.13 2.97 16.96
CA ALA A 783 -2.51 4.26 17.21
C ALA A 783 -3.54 5.23 17.79
N TYR A 784 -3.27 5.77 18.97
CA TYR A 784 -4.15 6.73 19.64
C TYR A 784 -3.42 7.76 20.51
N LEU A 785 -2.11 7.57 20.76
CA LEU A 785 -1.32 8.58 21.43
C LEU A 785 -0.98 9.68 20.42
N PRO A 786 -0.72 10.92 20.86
CA PRO A 786 -0.32 11.97 19.94
C PRO A 786 1.04 11.66 19.29
N LEU A 787 1.20 11.95 17.99
CA LEU A 787 2.50 11.82 17.29
C LEU A 787 3.59 12.76 17.86
N ALA A 788 3.19 13.78 18.62
CA ALA A 788 4.08 14.63 19.42
C ALA A 788 4.75 13.88 20.58
N HIS A 789 4.30 12.67 20.90
CA HIS A 789 4.95 11.77 21.84
C HIS A 789 5.83 10.77 21.08
N VAL A 790 7.12 10.75 21.39
CA VAL A 790 8.14 9.96 20.68
C VAL A 790 7.81 8.46 20.62
N LEU A 791 7.14 7.94 21.65
CA LEU A 791 6.74 6.54 21.76
C LEU A 791 5.78 6.13 20.63
N GLU A 792 4.80 6.98 20.31
CA GLU A 792 3.86 6.69 19.22
C GLU A 792 4.61 6.67 17.90
N PHE A 793 5.49 7.65 17.66
CA PHE A 793 6.27 7.72 16.43
C PHE A 793 7.22 6.52 16.25
N ALA A 794 7.85 6.04 17.32
CA ALA A 794 8.68 4.83 17.28
C ALA A 794 7.85 3.59 16.89
N PHE A 795 6.67 3.40 17.49
CA PHE A 795 5.81 2.25 17.20
C PHE A 795 5.11 2.35 15.84
N GLU A 796 4.64 3.53 15.42
CA GLU A 796 4.10 3.74 14.08
C GLU A 796 5.18 3.45 13.02
N SER A 797 6.41 3.95 13.22
CA SER A 797 7.56 3.66 12.33
C SER A 797 7.94 2.17 12.31
N SER A 798 7.79 1.47 13.44
CA SER A 798 8.06 0.03 13.50
C SER A 798 6.93 -0.79 12.89
N CYS A 799 5.67 -0.42 13.09
CA CYS A 799 4.52 -1.06 12.43
C CYS A 799 4.64 -0.96 10.91
N LEU A 800 5.10 0.19 10.46
CA LEU A 800 5.54 0.43 9.10
C LEU A 800 6.60 -0.60 8.67
N PHE A 801 7.74 -0.70 9.36
CA PHE A 801 8.77 -1.70 9.06
C PHE A 801 8.26 -3.16 9.07
N TRP A 802 7.39 -3.53 10.02
CA TRP A 802 6.82 -4.88 10.16
C TRP A 802 5.67 -5.19 9.20
N GLY A 803 5.16 -4.20 8.47
CA GLY A 803 3.96 -4.35 7.62
C GLY A 803 2.66 -4.56 8.41
N VAL A 804 2.60 -4.08 9.65
CA VAL A 804 1.44 -4.18 10.54
C VAL A 804 0.36 -3.16 10.14
N ARG A 805 -0.91 -3.59 10.15
CA ARG A 805 -2.05 -2.70 9.87
C ARG A 805 -2.29 -1.75 11.04
N MET A 806 -2.22 -0.44 10.81
CA MET A 806 -2.52 0.58 11.83
C MET A 806 -3.97 1.07 11.73
N GLY A 807 -4.64 1.16 12.87
CA GLY A 807 -5.92 1.86 13.03
C GLY A 807 -5.70 3.10 13.88
N TYR A 808 -6.39 4.19 13.57
CA TYR A 808 -6.30 5.43 14.34
C TYR A 808 -7.55 5.59 15.20
N GLY A 809 -7.34 5.76 16.51
CA GLY A 809 -8.37 5.96 17.52
C GLY A 809 -8.02 7.08 18.48
N GLY A 810 -8.70 7.14 19.62
CA GLY A 810 -8.63 8.27 20.53
C GLY A 810 -8.78 7.96 21.99
N ALA A 811 -7.96 8.55 22.86
CA ALA A 811 -8.01 8.30 24.30
C ALA A 811 -9.41 8.41 24.97
N ARG A 812 -10.33 9.22 24.41
CA ARG A 812 -11.73 9.37 24.86
C ARG A 812 -12.75 8.51 24.11
N THR A 813 -12.40 8.05 22.92
CA THR A 813 -13.21 7.18 22.06
C THR A 813 -12.78 5.72 22.16
N LEU A 814 -11.71 5.41 22.91
CA LEU A 814 -11.21 4.04 23.13
C LEU A 814 -12.31 3.07 23.62
N PHE A 815 -13.21 3.55 24.48
CA PHE A 815 -14.25 2.74 25.11
C PHE A 815 -15.65 3.17 24.63
N ASP A 816 -16.59 2.22 24.67
CA ASP A 816 -18.01 2.47 24.39
C ASP A 816 -18.54 3.62 25.25
N ARG A 817 -19.35 4.50 24.64
CA ARG A 817 -19.95 5.64 25.34
C ARG A 817 -21.35 5.95 24.83
N VAL A 818 -22.14 6.60 25.68
CA VAL A 818 -23.41 7.21 25.29
C VAL A 818 -23.20 8.72 25.22
N THR A 819 -23.50 9.33 24.07
CA THR A 819 -23.36 10.78 23.90
C THR A 819 -24.39 11.54 24.74
N PRO A 820 -24.21 12.85 24.99
CA PRO A 820 -25.23 13.68 25.64
C PRO A 820 -26.59 13.65 24.93
N ALA A 821 -26.62 13.31 23.63
CA ALA A 821 -27.83 13.12 22.83
C ALA A 821 -28.46 11.72 22.97
N GLY A 822 -27.95 10.86 23.86
CA GLY A 822 -28.47 9.50 24.09
C GLY A 822 -28.06 8.46 23.04
N ILE A 823 -27.11 8.77 22.16
CA ILE A 823 -26.66 7.85 21.10
C ILE A 823 -25.56 6.95 21.64
N PHE A 824 -25.72 5.64 21.49
CA PHE A 824 -24.70 4.66 21.84
C PHE A 824 -23.63 4.59 20.72
N GLU A 825 -22.39 4.93 21.07
CA GLU A 825 -21.22 4.85 20.20
C GLU A 825 -20.31 3.70 20.63
N VAL A 826 -19.92 2.86 19.67
CA VAL A 826 -18.95 1.78 19.88
C VAL A 826 -17.55 2.38 19.97
N GLY A 827 -16.78 1.98 20.98
CA GLY A 827 -15.41 2.45 21.20
C GLY A 827 -14.40 1.86 20.22
N ASP A 828 -13.31 2.58 20.00
CA ASP A 828 -12.27 2.26 19.01
C ASP A 828 -11.63 0.88 19.25
N LEU A 829 -11.42 0.49 20.51
CA LEU A 829 -10.85 -0.82 20.85
C LEU A 829 -11.74 -1.97 20.38
N ARG A 830 -13.06 -1.82 20.59
CA ARG A 830 -14.05 -2.83 20.21
C ARG A 830 -14.30 -2.84 18.70
N ALA A 831 -14.29 -1.67 18.07
CA ALA A 831 -14.49 -1.52 16.64
C ALA A 831 -13.30 -2.03 15.82
N PHE A 832 -12.08 -1.68 16.22
CA PHE A 832 -10.86 -2.02 15.47
C PHE A 832 -10.28 -3.39 15.82
N GLN A 833 -10.46 -3.83 17.08
CA GLN A 833 -9.89 -5.07 17.63
C GLN A 833 -8.39 -5.25 17.35
N PRO A 834 -7.52 -4.42 17.97
CA PRO A 834 -6.08 -4.53 17.78
C PRO A 834 -5.55 -5.89 18.27
N SER A 835 -4.45 -6.35 17.67
CA SER A 835 -3.71 -7.53 18.12
C SER A 835 -2.59 -7.19 19.09
N PHE A 836 -2.10 -5.95 19.06
CA PHE A 836 -1.30 -5.38 20.14
C PHE A 836 -1.55 -3.88 20.24
N MET A 837 -1.28 -3.30 21.40
CA MET A 837 -1.41 -1.87 21.62
C MET A 837 -0.42 -1.41 22.70
N ILE A 838 -0.01 -0.15 22.61
CA ILE A 838 0.79 0.50 23.64
C ILE A 838 -0.07 1.49 24.42
N GLY A 839 0.28 1.78 25.66
CA GLY A 839 -0.45 2.76 26.45
C GLY A 839 0.30 3.22 27.68
N VAL A 840 -0.23 4.27 28.31
CA VAL A 840 0.28 4.82 29.57
C VAL A 840 -0.47 4.25 30.76
N PRO A 841 0.09 4.26 31.99
CA PRO A 841 -0.54 3.68 33.18
C PRO A 841 -1.99 4.10 33.41
N ALA A 842 -2.31 5.39 33.19
CA ALA A 842 -3.66 5.92 33.34
C ALA A 842 -4.69 5.25 32.40
N ILE A 843 -4.28 4.85 31.19
CA ILE A 843 -5.15 4.13 30.26
C ILE A 843 -5.38 2.70 30.75
N TRP A 844 -4.33 2.02 31.22
CA TRP A 844 -4.43 0.66 31.76
C TRP A 844 -5.32 0.59 33.00
N GLU A 845 -5.27 1.60 33.88
CA GLU A 845 -6.20 1.70 35.00
C GLU A 845 -7.65 1.88 34.54
N ARG A 846 -7.89 2.65 33.47
CA ARG A 846 -9.23 2.77 32.88
C ARG A 846 -9.71 1.45 32.28
N VAL A 847 -8.84 0.70 31.60
CA VAL A 847 -9.16 -0.65 31.09
C VAL A 847 -9.54 -1.58 32.25
N LYS A 848 -8.73 -1.62 33.32
CA LYS A 848 -9.01 -2.43 34.52
C LYS A 848 -10.38 -2.08 35.13
N LYS A 849 -10.66 -0.80 35.32
CA LYS A 849 -11.95 -0.32 35.85
C LYS A 849 -13.12 -0.69 34.94
N ALA A 850 -12.98 -0.56 33.63
CA ALA A 850 -14.02 -0.94 32.66
C ALA A 850 -14.31 -2.45 32.69
N ILE A 851 -13.28 -3.29 32.80
CA ILE A 851 -13.44 -4.75 32.95
C ILE A 851 -14.14 -5.08 34.26
N LEU A 852 -13.71 -4.49 35.39
CA LEU A 852 -14.34 -4.73 36.70
C LEU A 852 -15.82 -4.32 36.71
N ALA A 853 -16.16 -3.17 36.11
CA ALA A 853 -17.56 -2.74 35.95
C ALA A 853 -18.36 -3.73 35.08
N SER A 854 -17.77 -4.29 34.03
CA SER A 854 -18.41 -5.31 33.20
C SER A 854 -18.69 -6.59 33.99
N VAL A 855 -17.78 -7.00 34.87
CA VAL A 855 -17.94 -8.15 35.77
C VAL A 855 -19.00 -7.89 36.85
N GLU A 856 -19.05 -6.68 37.41
CA GLU A 856 -20.06 -6.29 38.41
C GLU A 856 -21.48 -6.27 37.84
N ASN A 857 -21.62 -5.89 36.56
CA ASN A 857 -22.90 -5.88 35.83
C ASN A 857 -23.30 -7.25 35.24
N ALA A 858 -22.46 -8.28 35.38
CA ALA A 858 -22.74 -9.62 34.87
C ALA A 858 -23.70 -10.40 35.79
N SER A 859 -24.28 -11.49 35.28
CA SER A 859 -25.12 -12.36 36.09
C SER A 859 -24.32 -12.96 37.26
N PHE A 860 -24.99 -13.37 38.33
CA PHE A 860 -24.34 -13.97 39.51
C PHE A 860 -23.44 -15.16 39.13
N ILE A 861 -23.91 -16.00 38.20
CA ILE A 861 -23.19 -17.19 37.72
C ILE A 861 -21.92 -16.78 36.97
N ASP A 862 -22.02 -15.81 36.06
CA ASP A 862 -20.88 -15.33 35.26
C ASP A 862 -19.82 -14.67 36.13
N ARG A 863 -20.24 -13.90 37.14
CA ARG A 863 -19.34 -13.26 38.11
C ARG A 863 -18.59 -14.29 38.96
N LEU A 864 -19.28 -15.32 39.46
CA LEU A 864 -18.64 -16.40 40.22
C LEU A 864 -17.66 -17.19 39.35
N ALA A 865 -18.04 -17.48 38.10
CA ALA A 865 -17.19 -18.18 37.14
C ALA A 865 -15.92 -17.36 36.80
N PHE A 866 -16.05 -16.05 36.60
CA PHE A 866 -14.92 -15.15 36.33
C PHE A 866 -13.86 -15.21 37.44
N TRP A 867 -14.27 -14.98 38.70
CA TRP A 867 -13.32 -14.96 39.83
C TRP A 867 -12.72 -16.33 40.12
N SER A 868 -13.51 -17.41 39.98
CA SER A 868 -13.02 -18.78 40.15
C SER A 868 -11.96 -19.13 39.10
N TRP A 869 -12.20 -18.76 37.84
CA TRP A 869 -11.24 -18.97 36.76
C TRP A 869 -9.98 -18.14 36.93
N LEU A 870 -10.10 -16.87 37.36
CA LEU A 870 -8.96 -15.99 37.56
C LEU A 870 -8.05 -16.53 38.66
N LYS A 871 -8.64 -17.03 39.76
CA LYS A 871 -7.89 -17.67 40.85
C LYS A 871 -7.18 -18.93 40.38
N ALA A 872 -7.86 -19.80 39.63
CA ALA A 872 -7.27 -21.02 39.07
C ALA A 872 -6.10 -20.68 38.12
N LYS A 873 -6.30 -19.72 37.21
CA LYS A 873 -5.28 -19.26 36.26
C LYS A 873 -4.04 -18.70 36.96
N LYS A 874 -4.21 -17.90 38.02
CA LYS A 874 -3.09 -17.41 38.85
C LYS A 874 -2.29 -18.53 39.49
N VAL A 875 -2.96 -19.51 40.09
CA VAL A 875 -2.30 -20.68 40.72
C VAL A 875 -1.51 -21.49 39.70
N TRP A 876 -2.10 -21.74 38.52
CA TRP A 876 -1.43 -22.52 37.49
C TRP A 876 -0.29 -21.78 36.81
N ALA A 877 -0.42 -20.46 36.60
CA ALA A 877 0.67 -19.62 36.09
C ALA A 877 1.86 -19.63 37.07
N ALA A 878 1.60 -19.52 38.37
CA ALA A 878 2.63 -19.64 39.41
C ALA A 878 3.29 -21.04 39.45
N ALA A 879 2.60 -22.08 38.99
CA ALA A 879 3.11 -23.45 38.93
C ALA A 879 3.85 -23.80 37.63
N GLY A 880 3.94 -22.89 36.65
CA GLY A 880 4.70 -23.09 35.41
C GLY A 880 4.15 -24.16 34.44
N LEU A 881 2.85 -24.46 34.51
CA LEU A 881 2.24 -25.53 33.71
C LEU A 881 2.06 -25.11 32.22
N PRO A 882 2.56 -25.90 31.24
CA PRO A 882 2.43 -25.59 29.81
C PRO A 882 1.00 -25.81 29.27
N GLY A 883 0.56 -25.00 28.28
CA GLY A 883 -0.70 -25.21 27.54
C GLY A 883 -1.94 -24.44 28.03
N ILE A 884 -1.81 -23.59 29.05
CA ILE A 884 -2.94 -22.87 29.67
C ILE A 884 -3.46 -21.71 28.81
N GLY A 885 -2.65 -21.18 27.89
CA GLY A 885 -3.01 -20.07 27.01
C GLY A 885 -4.24 -20.31 26.12
N GLY A 886 -4.65 -21.58 25.92
CA GLY A 886 -5.81 -21.96 25.10
C GLY A 886 -7.15 -22.09 25.84
N LEU A 887 -7.18 -22.04 27.18
CA LEU A 887 -8.41 -22.21 27.97
C LEU A 887 -8.85 -20.85 28.55
N ASN A 888 -9.63 -20.08 27.80
CA ASN A 888 -10.01 -18.72 28.21
C ASN A 888 -11.52 -18.39 28.15
N GLY A 889 -12.42 -19.37 27.95
CA GLY A 889 -13.82 -19.12 27.54
C GLY A 889 -14.56 -17.98 28.27
N VAL A 890 -14.67 -18.02 29.60
CA VAL A 890 -15.47 -17.02 30.35
C VAL A 890 -14.70 -15.70 30.56
N ILE A 891 -13.42 -15.74 30.94
CA ILE A 891 -12.61 -14.53 31.16
C ILE A 891 -12.38 -13.75 29.86
N SER A 892 -12.06 -14.45 28.76
CA SER A 892 -11.92 -13.83 27.44
C SER A 892 -13.22 -13.18 27.01
N SER A 893 -14.39 -13.79 27.23
CA SER A 893 -15.66 -13.18 26.82
C SER A 893 -15.95 -11.83 27.50
N THR A 894 -15.54 -11.65 28.76
CA THR A 894 -15.72 -10.38 29.50
C THR A 894 -14.66 -9.35 29.10
N ALA A 895 -13.39 -9.75 29.02
CA ALA A 895 -12.31 -8.87 28.57
C ALA A 895 -12.51 -8.41 27.12
N SER A 896 -12.94 -9.31 26.23
CA SER A 896 -13.16 -9.02 24.80
C SER A 896 -14.31 -8.06 24.54
N LYS A 897 -15.25 -7.89 25.47
CA LYS A 897 -16.27 -6.83 25.39
C LYS A 897 -15.67 -5.43 25.57
N VAL A 898 -14.50 -5.32 26.19
CA VAL A 898 -13.84 -4.04 26.49
C VAL A 898 -12.69 -3.75 25.52
N VAL A 899 -11.79 -4.72 25.29
CA VAL A 899 -10.56 -4.51 24.50
C VAL A 899 -10.55 -5.23 23.14
N GLY A 900 -11.62 -5.95 22.80
CA GLY A 900 -11.68 -6.80 21.61
C GLY A 900 -11.09 -8.20 21.83
N SER A 901 -11.28 -9.10 20.86
CA SER A 901 -10.91 -10.52 20.99
C SER A 901 -9.57 -10.90 20.37
N ARG A 902 -8.84 -9.94 19.79
CA ARG A 902 -7.61 -10.21 19.03
C ARG A 902 -6.31 -9.88 19.78
N LEU A 903 -6.39 -9.23 20.94
CA LEU A 903 -5.21 -8.75 21.67
C LEU A 903 -4.34 -9.92 22.15
N ARG A 904 -3.07 -9.95 21.69
CA ARG A 904 -2.07 -10.99 21.99
C ARG A 904 -1.07 -10.54 23.04
N PHE A 905 -0.73 -9.25 23.07
CA PHE A 905 0.05 -8.60 24.13
C PHE A 905 -0.20 -7.09 24.11
N ALA A 906 0.18 -6.40 25.17
CA ALA A 906 0.07 -4.96 25.32
C ALA A 906 1.31 -4.40 26.03
N MET A 907 1.63 -3.12 25.86
CA MET A 907 2.77 -2.48 26.51
C MET A 907 2.35 -1.26 27.35
N SER A 908 2.86 -1.16 28.57
CA SER A 908 2.80 0.05 29.39
C SER A 908 4.12 0.81 29.35
N GLY A 909 4.08 2.10 29.02
CA GLY A 909 5.25 2.99 29.01
C GLY A 909 4.88 4.44 29.34
N GLY A 910 5.88 5.33 29.43
CA GLY A 910 5.68 6.76 29.75
C GLY A 910 5.46 7.07 31.24
N GLY A 911 5.36 6.05 32.10
CA GLY A 911 5.28 6.19 33.55
C GLY A 911 5.17 4.83 34.24
N PRO A 912 5.36 4.76 35.57
CA PRO A 912 5.25 3.51 36.33
C PRO A 912 3.81 3.02 36.40
N ILE A 913 3.61 1.72 36.19
CA ILE A 913 2.32 1.03 36.36
C ILE A 913 2.32 0.25 37.69
N ALA A 914 1.17 0.18 38.36
CA ALA A 914 1.04 -0.63 39.57
C ALA A 914 1.14 -2.12 39.24
N GLU A 915 1.96 -2.86 39.99
CA GLU A 915 2.15 -4.32 39.81
C GLU A 915 0.80 -5.06 39.88
N SER A 916 -0.07 -4.68 40.82
CA SER A 916 -1.40 -5.26 40.95
C SER A 916 -2.30 -5.06 39.72
N THR A 917 -2.12 -3.94 39.00
CA THR A 917 -2.82 -3.67 37.74
C THR A 917 -2.20 -4.43 36.58
N GLN A 918 -0.87 -4.45 36.49
CA GLN A 918 -0.15 -5.22 35.48
C GLN A 918 -0.47 -6.71 35.56
N ASP A 919 -0.47 -7.28 36.77
CA ASP A 919 -0.83 -8.67 37.04
C ASP A 919 -2.28 -8.96 36.69
N PHE A 920 -3.22 -8.10 37.12
CA PHE A 920 -4.63 -8.30 36.83
C PHE A 920 -4.88 -8.31 35.32
N LEU A 921 -4.37 -7.32 34.60
CA LEU A 921 -4.56 -7.22 33.15
C LEU A 921 -3.85 -8.36 32.42
N THR A 922 -2.61 -8.71 32.80
CA THR A 922 -1.91 -9.86 32.22
C THR A 922 -2.71 -11.15 32.31
N MET A 923 -3.34 -11.39 33.46
CA MET A 923 -4.14 -12.60 33.69
C MET A 923 -5.49 -12.57 32.96
N VAL A 924 -6.07 -11.39 32.74
CA VAL A 924 -7.44 -11.22 32.23
C VAL A 924 -7.50 -10.99 30.71
N MET A 925 -6.58 -10.21 30.15
CA MET A 925 -6.59 -9.83 28.72
C MET A 925 -5.47 -10.53 27.94
N ALA A 926 -4.23 -10.10 28.15
CA ALA A 926 -3.03 -10.56 27.44
C ALA A 926 -1.80 -10.05 28.22
N PRO A 927 -0.59 -10.62 28.03
CA PRO A 927 0.64 -10.10 28.65
C PRO A 927 0.76 -8.59 28.51
N LEU A 928 0.76 -7.88 29.64
CA LEU A 928 1.00 -6.44 29.70
C LEU A 928 2.46 -6.22 30.07
N VAL A 929 3.29 -5.97 29.07
CA VAL A 929 4.74 -5.82 29.21
C VAL A 929 5.11 -4.38 29.56
N SER A 930 6.19 -4.18 30.31
CA SER A 930 6.70 -2.84 30.65
C SER A 930 7.72 -2.37 29.62
N GLY A 931 7.62 -1.11 29.22
CA GLY A 931 8.58 -0.41 28.36
C GLY A 931 9.11 0.86 29.05
N TYR A 932 10.41 1.07 28.94
CA TYR A 932 11.13 2.23 29.44
C TYR A 932 11.91 2.91 28.31
N GLY A 933 11.86 4.23 28.31
CA GLY A 933 12.60 5.08 27.40
C GLY A 933 12.24 6.54 27.62
N LEU A 934 13.11 7.41 27.14
CA LEU A 934 12.99 8.87 27.21
C LEU A 934 12.88 9.47 25.81
N THR A 935 12.40 10.71 25.73
CA THR A 935 12.44 11.49 24.47
C THR A 935 13.86 11.61 23.94
N GLU A 936 14.81 11.87 24.85
CA GLU A 936 16.25 11.97 24.64
C GLU A 936 16.90 10.68 24.12
N SER A 937 16.16 9.56 24.12
CA SER A 937 16.64 8.23 23.69
C SER A 937 15.80 7.63 22.54
N MET A 938 14.92 8.42 21.93
CA MET A 938 13.96 7.95 20.92
C MET A 938 13.13 6.74 21.41
N ALA A 939 12.64 6.84 22.65
CA ALA A 939 11.91 5.79 23.38
C ALA A 939 12.70 4.51 23.71
N MET A 940 14.03 4.50 23.59
CA MET A 940 14.86 3.32 23.91
C MET A 940 15.43 3.38 25.34
N GLY A 941 15.19 2.34 26.12
CA GLY A 941 15.78 2.19 27.46
C GLY A 941 15.65 0.78 27.99
N GLY A 942 14.46 0.18 27.89
CA GLY A 942 14.24 -1.21 28.27
C GLY A 942 12.88 -1.68 27.76
N LEU A 943 12.78 -2.92 27.31
CA LEU A 943 11.51 -3.50 26.90
C LEU A 943 11.42 -4.92 27.44
N MET A 944 10.36 -5.22 28.18
CA MET A 944 10.11 -6.57 28.67
C MET A 944 9.69 -7.48 27.51
N ASP A 945 10.39 -8.59 27.35
CA ASP A 945 10.03 -9.64 26.40
C ASP A 945 8.71 -10.34 26.84
N PRO A 946 7.66 -10.38 25.99
CA PRO A 946 6.41 -11.09 26.27
C PRO A 946 6.56 -12.56 26.70
N ARG A 947 7.61 -13.26 26.27
CA ARG A 947 7.90 -14.66 26.69
C ARG A 947 8.58 -14.77 28.04
N GLN A 948 9.24 -13.71 28.49
CA GLN A 948 9.98 -13.67 29.76
C GLN A 948 9.22 -12.92 30.85
N TRP A 949 7.89 -12.98 30.83
CA TRP A 949 7.03 -12.20 31.72
C TRP A 949 7.43 -12.40 33.20
N ARG A 950 8.08 -11.37 33.74
CA ARG A 950 8.45 -11.21 35.15
C ARG A 950 8.20 -9.75 35.49
N PRO A 951 7.29 -9.44 36.42
CA PRO A 951 6.97 -8.05 36.78
C PRO A 951 8.23 -7.21 37.02
N GLY A 952 8.28 -5.99 36.49
CA GLY A 952 9.38 -5.05 36.68
C GLY A 952 10.70 -5.32 35.93
N SER A 953 10.95 -6.53 35.41
CA SER A 953 12.19 -6.86 34.70
C SER A 953 12.13 -6.49 33.22
N MET A 954 13.23 -5.99 32.65
CA MET A 954 13.32 -5.55 31.26
C MET A 954 14.53 -6.13 30.54
N SER A 955 14.38 -6.34 29.23
CA SER A 955 15.48 -6.62 28.29
C SER A 955 16.04 -5.31 27.75
N ILE A 956 17.32 -5.31 27.41
CA ILE A 956 18.00 -4.16 26.79
C ILE A 956 17.87 -4.28 25.27
N PRO A 957 17.25 -3.31 24.58
CA PRO A 957 17.18 -3.29 23.12
C PRO A 957 18.57 -3.25 22.47
N ALA A 958 18.75 -3.92 21.33
CA ALA A 958 20.04 -4.04 20.66
C ALA A 958 20.65 -2.72 20.16
N SER A 959 19.89 -1.63 20.14
CA SER A 959 20.33 -0.32 19.67
C SER A 959 21.00 0.55 20.72
N ILE A 960 21.02 0.10 21.99
CA ILE A 960 21.57 0.85 23.11
C ILE A 960 22.41 -0.03 24.04
N GLU A 961 23.22 0.62 24.86
CA GLU A 961 23.90 0.05 26.01
C GLU A 961 23.60 0.87 27.26
N ILE A 962 23.64 0.22 28.42
CA ILE A 962 23.27 0.80 29.72
C ILE A 962 24.35 0.52 30.75
N LYS A 963 24.61 1.49 31.62
CA LYS A 963 25.39 1.30 32.85
C LYS A 963 24.72 1.99 34.03
N LEU A 964 25.06 1.53 35.24
CA LEU A 964 24.68 2.20 36.49
C LEU A 964 25.86 3.03 37.00
N VAL A 965 25.58 4.21 37.52
CA VAL A 965 26.57 5.13 38.11
C VAL A 965 26.12 5.50 39.52
N ASP A 966 27.05 5.52 40.48
CA ASP A 966 26.73 5.81 41.88
C ASP A 966 25.95 7.13 42.05
N TYR A 967 24.88 7.07 42.86
CA TYR A 967 24.18 8.25 43.38
C TYR A 967 24.24 8.25 44.90
N SER A 968 25.41 8.60 45.43
CA SER A 968 25.76 8.46 46.85
C SER A 968 24.88 9.29 47.80
N GLU A 969 24.31 10.40 47.34
CA GLU A 969 23.46 11.27 48.17
C GLU A 969 22.19 10.58 48.68
N ALA A 970 21.66 9.62 47.91
CA ALA A 970 20.48 8.82 48.28
C ALA A 970 20.83 7.36 48.60
N GLY A 971 22.12 7.02 48.71
CA GLY A 971 22.58 5.68 49.09
C GLY A 971 22.53 4.62 47.98
N TYR A 972 22.27 5.00 46.72
CA TYR A 972 22.30 4.08 45.59
C TYR A 972 23.73 3.91 45.07
N LEU A 973 24.36 2.79 45.41
CA LEU A 973 25.75 2.49 45.04
C LEU A 973 25.84 1.23 44.20
N THR A 974 26.73 1.25 43.21
CA THR A 974 27.00 0.09 42.34
C THR A 974 27.61 -1.07 43.11
N SER A 975 28.17 -0.80 44.29
CA SER A 975 28.66 -1.79 45.26
C SER A 975 27.58 -2.39 46.17
N ASN A 976 26.33 -1.93 46.11
CA ASN A 976 25.22 -2.57 46.83
C ASN A 976 24.97 -3.99 46.27
N ASP A 977 24.31 -4.83 47.06
CA ASP A 977 23.81 -6.15 46.63
C ASP A 977 22.28 -6.20 46.85
N PRO A 978 21.47 -6.12 45.78
CA PRO A 978 21.85 -5.97 44.37
C PRO A 978 22.45 -4.59 44.01
N SER A 979 23.27 -4.53 42.95
CA SER A 979 23.91 -3.28 42.47
C SER A 979 22.88 -2.24 42.01
N GLN A 980 23.02 -1.00 42.48
CA GLN A 980 22.09 0.11 42.21
C GLN A 980 22.82 1.35 41.72
N GLY A 981 22.14 2.23 40.99
CA GLY A 981 22.71 3.53 40.58
C GLY A 981 21.86 4.27 39.56
N GLU A 982 22.30 5.47 39.20
CA GLU A 982 21.73 6.24 38.10
C GLU A 982 21.94 5.53 36.75
N ILE A 983 20.89 5.40 35.97
CA ILE A 983 20.89 4.77 34.66
C ILE A 983 21.51 5.74 33.66
N TRP A 984 22.60 5.33 33.01
CA TRP A 984 23.18 6.05 31.89
C TRP A 984 23.04 5.23 30.61
N ILE A 985 22.59 5.85 29.53
CA ILE A 985 22.28 5.19 28.25
C ILE A 985 23.15 5.78 27.14
N ARG A 986 23.63 4.92 26.22
CA ARG A 986 24.33 5.34 25.00
C ARG A 986 23.87 4.48 23.82
N GLY A 987 23.85 5.05 22.62
CA GLY A 987 23.49 4.32 21.39
C GLY A 987 23.12 5.28 20.26
N ASP A 988 22.88 4.74 19.07
CA ASP A 988 22.50 5.53 17.89
C ASP A 988 21.11 6.18 18.03
N SER A 989 20.27 5.69 18.95
CA SER A 989 18.96 6.27 19.28
C SER A 989 19.02 7.44 20.26
N VAL A 990 20.19 7.71 20.86
CA VAL A 990 20.38 8.71 21.93
C VAL A 990 20.76 10.07 21.33
N MET A 991 20.16 11.15 21.86
CA MET A 991 20.48 12.51 21.44
C MET A 991 21.94 12.89 21.76
N GLU A 992 22.49 13.81 20.99
CA GLU A 992 23.85 14.34 21.21
C GLU A 992 23.84 15.59 22.13
N GLY A 993 22.67 16.21 22.31
CA GLY A 993 22.44 17.41 23.11
C GLY A 993 21.05 17.99 22.82
N TYR A 994 20.64 18.98 23.60
CA TYR A 994 19.43 19.76 23.34
C TYR A 994 19.66 20.80 22.23
N TYR A 995 18.61 21.08 21.46
CA TYR A 995 18.63 22.01 20.33
C TYR A 995 18.80 23.46 20.81
N ASP A 996 19.87 24.13 20.36
CA ASP A 996 20.25 25.50 20.73
C ASP A 996 20.37 25.76 22.24
N ASP A 997 20.74 24.73 23.02
CA ASP A 997 20.91 24.84 24.48
C ASP A 997 22.16 24.06 24.96
N GLU A 998 23.32 24.72 24.91
CA GLU A 998 24.60 24.11 25.27
C GLU A 998 24.71 23.76 26.77
N ASP A 999 24.13 24.58 27.64
CA ASP A 999 24.29 24.44 29.09
C ASP A 999 23.53 23.22 29.59
N ASP A 1000 22.27 23.08 29.16
CA ASP A 1000 21.50 21.88 29.48
C ASP A 1000 22.07 20.65 28.78
N SER A 1001 22.62 20.78 27.57
CA SER A 1001 23.29 19.68 26.86
C SER A 1001 24.48 19.11 27.66
N LYS A 1002 25.36 19.98 28.18
CA LYS A 1002 26.50 19.57 29.00
C LYS A 1002 26.07 18.91 30.32
N SER A 1003 24.90 19.29 30.84
CA SER A 1003 24.34 18.69 32.05
C SER A 1003 23.75 17.29 31.79
N ALA A 1004 23.11 17.09 30.64
CA ALA A 1004 22.38 15.88 30.28
C ALA A 1004 23.25 14.80 29.63
N VAL A 1005 24.27 15.19 28.86
CA VAL A 1005 25.15 14.24 28.14
C VAL A 1005 26.56 14.30 28.72
N ALA A 1006 26.98 13.19 29.33
CA ALA A 1006 28.32 13.03 29.88
C ALA A 1006 29.36 12.68 28.78
N PRO A 1007 30.67 12.87 29.06
CA PRO A 1007 31.74 12.51 28.12
C PRO A 1007 31.61 11.08 27.59
N GLY A 1008 31.85 10.90 26.29
CA GLY A 1008 31.71 9.62 25.61
C GLY A 1008 30.28 9.26 25.16
N GLY A 1009 29.37 10.24 25.16
CA GLY A 1009 28.02 10.11 24.58
C GLY A 1009 26.99 9.45 25.51
N TRP A 1010 27.20 9.50 26.83
CA TRP A 1010 26.30 8.88 27.80
C TRP A 1010 25.22 9.87 28.25
N LEU A 1011 23.96 9.57 27.95
CA LEU A 1011 22.81 10.29 28.47
C LEU A 1011 22.61 9.97 29.97
N ARG A 1012 22.57 11.01 30.79
CA ARG A 1012 22.19 10.93 32.21
C ARG A 1012 20.66 10.99 32.30
N THR A 1013 20.03 9.85 32.53
CA THR A 1013 18.55 9.74 32.51
C THR A 1013 17.88 10.46 33.68
N GLY A 1014 18.58 10.57 34.83
CA GLY A 1014 17.98 11.00 36.09
C GLY A 1014 17.14 9.93 36.78
N ASP A 1015 17.11 8.70 36.24
CA ASP A 1015 16.37 7.56 36.78
C ASP A 1015 17.35 6.57 37.47
N ILE A 1016 16.87 5.83 38.46
CA ILE A 1016 17.65 4.87 39.24
C ILE A 1016 17.28 3.44 38.82
N GLY A 1017 18.31 2.65 38.53
CA GLY A 1017 18.19 1.26 38.12
C GLY A 1017 18.89 0.30 39.07
N GLN A 1018 18.57 -0.98 38.91
CA GLN A 1018 19.10 -2.09 39.68
C GLN A 1018 19.34 -3.31 38.78
N TRP A 1019 20.46 -4.00 39.00
CA TRP A 1019 20.75 -5.31 38.40
C TRP A 1019 20.35 -6.42 39.34
N GLU A 1020 19.46 -7.32 38.92
CA GLU A 1020 19.10 -8.51 39.68
C GLU A 1020 19.68 -9.77 39.01
N PRO A 1021 20.36 -10.68 39.74
CA PRO A 1021 20.80 -11.93 39.17
C PRO A 1021 19.61 -12.81 38.74
N THR A 1022 19.80 -13.50 37.62
CA THR A 1022 18.88 -14.54 37.13
C THR A 1022 18.99 -15.82 37.96
N CYS A 1023 18.02 -16.73 37.82
CA CYS A 1023 18.04 -18.02 38.54
C CYS A 1023 19.22 -18.93 38.13
N SER A 1024 19.77 -18.75 36.92
CA SER A 1024 20.99 -19.44 36.46
C SER A 1024 22.26 -18.85 37.06
N GLY A 1025 22.23 -17.61 37.54
CA GLY A 1025 23.40 -16.89 38.07
C GLY A 1025 24.37 -16.35 37.01
N ASP A 1026 24.15 -16.68 35.73
CA ASP A 1026 25.03 -16.31 34.61
C ASP A 1026 24.61 -14.98 33.92
N ASP A 1027 23.38 -14.52 34.15
CA ASP A 1027 22.81 -13.31 33.54
C ASP A 1027 22.13 -12.41 34.59
N PHE A 1028 21.86 -11.15 34.21
CA PHE A 1028 21.17 -10.17 35.05
C PHE A 1028 19.90 -9.62 34.39
N HIS A 1029 18.88 -9.34 35.19
CA HIS A 1029 17.71 -8.56 34.80
C HIS A 1029 17.89 -7.09 35.18
N PHE A 1030 17.47 -6.20 34.29
CA PHE A 1030 17.42 -4.76 34.53
C PHE A 1030 16.07 -4.35 35.10
N ARG A 1031 16.07 -3.53 36.16
CA ARG A 1031 14.86 -2.93 36.74
C ARG A 1031 15.06 -1.44 36.99
N ILE A 1032 13.98 -0.67 36.87
CA ILE A 1032 13.92 0.72 37.32
C ILE A 1032 13.25 0.74 38.68
N ILE A 1033 13.87 1.42 39.62
CA ILE A 1033 13.43 1.43 41.02
C ILE A 1033 13.08 2.83 41.53
N ASP A 1034 13.59 3.91 40.90
CA ASP A 1034 13.35 5.26 41.39
C ASP A 1034 13.66 6.37 40.36
N ARG A 1035 13.40 7.63 40.71
CA ARG A 1035 13.78 8.83 39.94
C ARG A 1035 14.39 9.89 40.86
N LYS A 1036 15.59 10.39 40.52
CA LYS A 1036 16.38 11.30 41.39
C LYS A 1036 15.59 12.52 41.87
N LYS A 1037 14.81 13.15 40.98
CA LYS A 1037 14.03 14.36 41.29
C LYS A 1037 12.76 14.09 42.14
N ASN A 1038 12.32 12.84 42.24
CA ASN A 1038 11.10 12.45 42.96
C ASN A 1038 11.38 11.87 44.35
N LEU A 1039 12.65 11.89 44.77
CA LEU A 1039 13.07 11.48 46.10
C LEU A 1039 13.00 12.66 47.04
N VAL A 1040 11.97 12.69 47.87
CA VAL A 1040 11.83 13.72 48.90
C VAL A 1040 12.34 13.19 50.22
N LYS A 1041 13.35 13.88 50.76
CA LYS A 1041 13.83 13.64 52.12
C LYS A 1041 12.81 14.17 53.13
N THR A 1042 12.31 13.34 54.02
CA THR A 1042 11.39 13.70 55.10
C THR A 1042 12.14 14.26 56.31
N LEU A 1043 11.38 14.75 57.31
CA LEU A 1043 11.94 15.32 58.54
C LEU A 1043 12.92 14.38 59.27
N ASN A 1044 12.71 13.07 59.19
CA ASN A 1044 13.54 12.06 59.86
C ASN A 1044 14.79 11.67 59.04
N GLY A 1045 14.99 12.28 57.87
CA GLY A 1045 16.12 12.03 56.99
C GLY A 1045 15.95 10.84 56.05
N GLU A 1046 14.79 10.18 56.08
CA GLU A 1046 14.41 9.09 55.18
C GLU A 1046 13.93 9.64 53.83
N TYR A 1047 14.11 8.89 52.75
CA TYR A 1047 13.69 9.28 51.41
C TYR A 1047 12.38 8.57 51.03
N ILE A 1048 11.44 9.32 50.47
CA ILE A 1048 10.19 8.78 49.93
C ILE A 1048 10.18 8.96 48.41
N ALA A 1049 9.93 7.87 47.69
CA ALA A 1049 9.70 7.86 46.26
C ALA A 1049 8.23 8.19 45.95
N LEU A 1050 7.96 9.42 45.50
CA LEU A 1050 6.58 9.91 45.31
C LEU A 1050 5.80 9.10 44.25
N GLU A 1051 6.39 8.84 43.08
CA GLU A 1051 5.72 8.13 41.98
C GLU A 1051 5.36 6.69 42.33
N LYS A 1052 6.17 6.02 43.18
CA LYS A 1052 5.85 4.68 43.70
C LYS A 1052 4.55 4.73 44.50
N LEU A 1053 4.41 5.70 45.39
CA LEU A 1053 3.21 5.88 46.22
C LEU A 1053 1.99 6.22 45.35
N GLU A 1054 2.12 7.17 44.43
CA GLU A 1054 1.05 7.55 43.51
C GLU A 1054 0.54 6.35 42.70
N SER A 1055 1.44 5.53 42.16
CA SER A 1055 1.09 4.31 41.42
C SER A 1055 0.29 3.32 42.28
N ILE A 1056 0.73 3.08 43.52
CA ILE A 1056 0.06 2.17 44.46
C ILE A 1056 -1.34 2.71 44.83
N TYR A 1057 -1.44 3.96 45.24
CA TYR A 1057 -2.71 4.55 45.68
C TYR A 1057 -3.71 4.76 44.54
N ARG A 1058 -3.25 4.91 43.28
CA ARG A 1058 -4.12 5.02 42.09
C ARG A 1058 -4.96 3.75 41.85
N SER A 1059 -4.58 2.62 42.44
CA SER A 1059 -5.36 1.38 42.41
C SER A 1059 -6.68 1.44 43.23
N SER A 1060 -6.85 2.45 44.09
CA SER A 1060 -8.05 2.65 44.89
C SER A 1060 -9.28 3.00 44.05
N LYS A 1061 -10.46 2.45 44.41
CA LYS A 1061 -11.75 2.79 43.78
C LYS A 1061 -12.10 4.28 43.96
N LEU A 1062 -11.64 4.88 45.05
CA LEU A 1062 -11.84 6.30 45.32
C LEU A 1062 -11.08 7.19 44.33
N VAL A 1063 -9.91 6.76 43.86
CA VAL A 1063 -8.98 7.64 43.15
C VAL A 1063 -9.30 7.68 41.65
N ALA A 1064 -9.71 8.84 41.16
CA ALA A 1064 -9.67 9.14 39.74
C ALA A 1064 -8.25 9.58 39.31
N ASP A 1065 -7.64 10.48 40.10
CA ASP A 1065 -6.22 10.83 40.02
C ASP A 1065 -5.66 11.23 41.39
N ILE A 1066 -4.33 11.16 41.57
CA ILE A 1066 -3.65 11.38 42.85
C ILE A 1066 -2.24 11.97 42.69
N CYS A 1067 -1.87 12.82 43.64
CA CYS A 1067 -0.59 13.51 43.77
C CYS A 1067 -0.16 13.33 45.22
N ILE A 1068 1.06 12.84 45.42
CA ILE A 1068 1.63 12.66 46.74
C ILE A 1068 2.52 13.85 47.05
N HIS A 1069 2.15 14.59 48.09
CA HIS A 1069 2.93 15.69 48.60
C HIS A 1069 3.72 15.23 49.82
N ALA A 1070 5.05 15.23 49.71
CA ALA A 1070 5.95 15.08 50.84
C ALA A 1070 6.72 16.38 51.09
N SER A 1071 7.00 16.67 52.36
CA SER A 1071 7.72 17.88 52.78
C SER A 1071 8.90 17.49 53.69
N PRO A 1072 10.06 18.17 53.58
CA PRO A 1072 11.16 18.01 54.52
C PRO A 1072 10.80 18.36 55.97
N HIS A 1073 9.66 19.02 56.20
CA HIS A 1073 9.19 19.42 57.52
C HIS A 1073 8.14 18.47 58.12
N ARG A 1074 7.79 17.38 57.42
CA ARG A 1074 6.82 16.38 57.88
C ARG A 1074 7.46 15.00 57.91
N ALA A 1075 6.97 14.15 58.80
CA ALA A 1075 7.45 12.76 58.94
C ALA A 1075 6.78 11.80 57.94
N LYS A 1076 5.60 12.15 57.41
CA LYS A 1076 4.80 11.33 56.50
C LYS A 1076 4.17 12.17 55.39
N PRO A 1077 3.84 11.58 54.23
CA PRO A 1077 3.27 12.30 53.09
C PRO A 1077 1.76 12.55 53.22
N THR A 1078 1.24 13.48 52.43
CA THR A 1078 -0.20 13.78 52.27
C THR A 1078 -0.64 13.45 50.85
N ALA A 1079 -1.82 12.85 50.70
CA ALA A 1079 -2.43 12.59 49.39
C ALA A 1079 -3.38 13.72 48.98
N ILE A 1080 -3.22 14.26 47.77
CA ILE A 1080 -4.21 15.12 47.12
C ILE A 1080 -4.91 14.25 46.08
N VAL A 1081 -6.24 14.12 46.15
CA VAL A 1081 -7.01 13.14 45.37
C VAL A 1081 -8.14 13.83 44.63
N ILE A 1082 -8.25 13.57 43.33
CA ILE A 1082 -9.50 13.75 42.58
C ILE A 1082 -10.34 12.49 42.81
N PRO A 1083 -11.49 12.57 43.49
CA PRO A 1083 -12.30 11.40 43.76
C PRO A 1083 -13.09 10.97 42.52
N SER A 1084 -13.25 9.66 42.35
CA SER A 1084 -14.13 9.07 41.35
C SER A 1084 -15.59 9.42 41.67
N PRO A 1085 -16.38 10.01 40.75
CA PRO A 1085 -17.75 10.42 41.05
C PRO A 1085 -18.66 9.29 41.58
N PRO A 1086 -18.61 8.05 41.05
CA PRO A 1086 -19.35 6.93 41.61
C PRO A 1086 -18.95 6.58 43.05
N ALA A 1087 -17.65 6.56 43.35
CA ALA A 1087 -17.15 6.22 44.69
C ALA A 1087 -17.52 7.31 45.72
N LEU A 1088 -17.44 8.58 45.32
CA LEU A 1088 -17.87 9.70 46.16
C LEU A 1088 -19.37 9.62 46.46
N LYS A 1089 -20.18 9.31 45.44
CA LYS A 1089 -21.63 9.14 45.60
C LYS A 1089 -21.97 8.01 46.58
N GLU A 1090 -21.30 6.86 46.45
CA GLU A 1090 -21.50 5.72 47.36
C GLU A 1090 -21.16 6.09 48.82
N MET A 1091 -20.08 6.85 49.04
CA MET A 1091 -19.68 7.30 50.38
C MET A 1091 -20.70 8.26 51.00
N VAL A 1092 -21.26 9.15 50.20
CA VAL A 1092 -22.30 10.10 50.61
C VAL A 1092 -23.61 9.38 50.94
N GLU A 1093 -24.03 8.42 50.12
CA GLU A 1093 -25.22 7.58 50.35
C GLU A 1093 -25.06 6.71 51.60
N ARG A 1094 -23.91 6.05 51.78
CA ARG A 1094 -23.62 5.19 52.94
C ARG A 1094 -23.65 5.96 54.26
N ARG A 1095 -23.28 7.24 54.25
CA ARG A 1095 -23.28 8.11 55.42
C ARG A 1095 -24.56 8.95 55.56
N SER A 1096 -25.54 8.78 54.67
CA SER A 1096 -26.80 9.55 54.65
C SER A 1096 -26.57 11.07 54.65
N LEU A 1097 -25.55 11.53 53.94
CA LEU A 1097 -25.20 12.96 53.83
C LEU A 1097 -26.07 13.65 52.77
N ASN A 1098 -26.42 14.92 52.98
CA ASN A 1098 -27.26 15.67 52.03
C ASN A 1098 -26.49 15.97 50.73
N THR A 1099 -27.01 15.46 49.60
CA THR A 1099 -26.44 15.63 48.26
C THR A 1099 -26.65 17.01 47.65
N GLU A 1100 -27.52 17.85 48.23
CA GLU A 1100 -27.83 19.19 47.71
C GLU A 1100 -26.71 20.23 47.96
N CYS A 1101 -25.72 19.92 48.79
CA CYS A 1101 -24.63 20.86 49.13
C CYS A 1101 -23.56 21.05 48.03
N GLY A 1102 -23.66 20.33 46.90
CA GLY A 1102 -22.69 20.41 45.80
C GLY A 1102 -21.38 19.63 46.07
N ILE A 1103 -20.69 19.21 45.00
CA ILE A 1103 -19.50 18.34 45.05
C ILE A 1103 -18.37 18.96 45.90
N SER A 1104 -18.15 20.27 45.76
CA SER A 1104 -17.12 21.03 46.50
C SER A 1104 -17.31 21.01 48.03
N ALA A 1105 -18.55 20.99 48.52
CA ALA A 1105 -18.83 20.89 49.94
C ALA A 1105 -18.64 19.45 50.46
N LEU A 1106 -18.95 18.45 49.63
CA LEU A 1106 -18.83 17.03 49.97
C LEU A 1106 -17.37 16.58 50.04
N THR A 1107 -16.49 17.09 49.16
CA THR A 1107 -15.05 16.79 49.18
C THR A 1107 -14.34 17.32 50.43
N ARG A 1108 -14.90 18.35 51.08
CA ARG A 1108 -14.37 18.93 52.33
C ARG A 1108 -15.04 18.38 53.60
N HIS A 1109 -16.01 17.47 53.46
CA HIS A 1109 -16.76 16.96 54.61
C HIS A 1109 -15.91 16.01 55.47
N PRO A 1110 -15.80 16.20 56.81
CA PRO A 1110 -14.89 15.44 57.67
C PRO A 1110 -15.06 13.91 57.58
N LEU A 1111 -16.30 13.42 57.51
CA LEU A 1111 -16.57 11.99 57.38
C LEU A 1111 -16.12 11.41 56.03
N VAL A 1112 -16.21 12.20 54.95
CA VAL A 1112 -15.78 11.78 53.61
C VAL A 1112 -14.25 11.73 53.55
N LEU A 1113 -13.56 12.70 54.14
CA LEU A 1113 -12.10 12.70 54.28
C LEU A 1113 -11.60 11.53 55.15
N GLN A 1114 -12.30 11.23 56.25
CA GLN A 1114 -11.95 10.10 57.13
C GLN A 1114 -12.08 8.76 56.40
N ASP A 1115 -13.20 8.52 55.73
CA ASP A 1115 -13.43 7.29 54.97
C ASP A 1115 -12.44 7.17 53.79
N SER A 1116 -12.07 8.30 53.19
CA SER A 1116 -11.07 8.37 52.12
C SER A 1116 -9.67 7.98 52.63
N LEU A 1117 -9.25 8.53 53.77
CA LEU A 1117 -7.97 8.21 54.40
C LEU A 1117 -7.91 6.74 54.82
N LEU A 1118 -9.01 6.18 55.34
CA LEU A 1118 -9.10 4.77 55.70
C LEU A 1118 -8.91 3.86 54.47
N GLN A 1119 -9.56 4.18 53.35
CA GLN A 1119 -9.38 3.42 52.10
C GLN A 1119 -7.93 3.47 51.61
N LEU A 1120 -7.28 4.65 51.63
CA LEU A 1120 -5.87 4.75 51.23
C LEU A 1120 -4.95 3.97 52.18
N LYS A 1121 -5.18 4.01 53.49
CA LYS A 1121 -4.40 3.23 54.47
C LYS A 1121 -4.55 1.72 54.26
N GLN A 1122 -5.75 1.26 53.90
CA GLN A 1122 -5.96 -0.15 53.56
C GLN A 1122 -5.15 -0.56 52.32
N ILE A 1123 -5.15 0.27 51.27
CA ILE A 1123 -4.34 0.02 50.06
C ILE A 1123 -2.84 -0.02 50.40
N ALA A 1124 -2.37 0.86 51.29
CA ALA A 1124 -0.98 0.87 51.73
C ALA A 1124 -0.59 -0.42 52.47
N GLU A 1125 -1.47 -0.94 53.33
CA GLU A 1125 -1.26 -2.19 54.05
C GLU A 1125 -1.26 -3.40 53.09
N GLU A 1126 -2.20 -3.46 52.15
CA GLU A 1126 -2.27 -4.50 51.12
C GLU A 1126 -1.04 -4.49 50.20
N ALA A 1127 -0.45 -3.32 49.95
CA ALA A 1127 0.77 -3.16 49.16
C ALA A 1127 2.07 -3.32 49.97
N GLY A 1128 2.00 -3.56 51.27
CA GLY A 1128 3.17 -3.75 52.13
C GLY A 1128 4.05 -2.51 52.30
N LEU A 1129 3.46 -1.30 52.25
CA LEU A 1129 4.20 -0.05 52.41
C LEU A 1129 4.77 0.10 53.82
N ALA A 1130 5.99 0.64 53.92
CA ALA A 1130 6.60 0.97 55.20
C ALA A 1130 5.80 2.07 55.92
N SER A 1131 5.84 2.12 57.26
CA SER A 1131 5.06 3.11 58.05
C SER A 1131 5.26 4.57 57.59
N ILE A 1132 6.45 4.89 57.11
CA ILE A 1132 6.84 6.22 56.62
C ILE A 1132 6.23 6.56 55.24
N GLU A 1133 5.90 5.54 54.45
CA GLU A 1133 5.29 5.64 53.12
C GLU A 1133 3.76 5.77 53.18
N VAL A 1134 3.16 5.49 54.35
CA VAL A 1134 1.72 5.59 54.56
C VAL A 1134 1.29 7.05 54.70
N VAL A 1135 0.32 7.47 53.88
CA VAL A 1135 -0.21 8.84 53.91
C VAL A 1135 -0.84 9.18 55.27
N GLU A 1136 -0.47 10.34 55.80
CA GLU A 1136 -0.97 10.85 57.09
C GLU A 1136 -2.33 11.53 56.94
N ALA A 1137 -2.54 12.24 55.83
CA ALA A 1137 -3.74 13.00 55.53
C ALA A 1137 -4.14 12.87 54.06
N VAL A 1138 -5.41 13.18 53.78
CA VAL A 1138 -5.97 13.25 52.42
C VAL A 1138 -6.68 14.59 52.23
N VAL A 1139 -6.51 15.17 51.04
CA VAL A 1139 -7.25 16.34 50.55
C VAL A 1139 -8.00 15.90 49.31
N LEU A 1140 -9.32 16.10 49.28
CA LEU A 1140 -10.12 15.85 48.08
C LEU A 1140 -10.35 17.18 47.35
N VAL A 1141 -10.12 17.18 46.05
CA VAL A 1141 -10.33 18.35 45.17
C VAL A 1141 -11.54 18.13 44.27
N ASP A 1142 -12.26 19.20 43.95
CA ASP A 1142 -13.52 19.19 43.18
C ASP A 1142 -13.32 19.35 41.66
N ASP A 1143 -12.09 19.60 41.22
CA ASP A 1143 -11.74 19.74 39.81
C ASP A 1143 -11.87 18.41 39.05
N ALA A 1144 -12.50 18.49 37.87
CA ALA A 1144 -12.76 17.33 37.01
C ALA A 1144 -11.48 16.77 36.35
N GLU A 1145 -10.38 17.53 36.31
CA GLU A 1145 -9.12 17.14 35.66
C GLU A 1145 -7.96 18.03 36.16
N TRP A 1146 -6.79 17.44 36.43
CA TRP A 1146 -5.56 18.21 36.63
C TRP A 1146 -4.96 18.59 35.28
N THR A 1147 -4.78 19.89 35.08
CA THR A 1147 -4.18 20.49 33.90
C THR A 1147 -2.94 21.27 34.30
N PRO A 1148 -1.96 21.47 33.41
CA PRO A 1148 -0.82 22.34 33.67
C PRO A 1148 -1.22 23.76 34.10
N GLN A 1149 -2.44 24.22 33.74
CA GLN A 1149 -2.94 25.55 34.11
C GLN A 1149 -3.50 25.62 35.54
N ASN A 1150 -4.08 24.55 36.09
CA ASN A 1150 -4.73 24.59 37.41
C ASN A 1150 -3.92 23.95 38.54
N VAL A 1151 -2.95 23.07 38.24
CA VAL A 1151 -2.18 22.31 39.26
C VAL A 1151 -1.47 23.21 40.27
N SER A 1152 -0.85 24.32 39.85
CA SER A 1152 -0.20 25.26 40.78
C SER A 1152 -1.19 25.97 41.71
N ALA A 1153 -2.39 26.28 41.23
CA ALA A 1153 -3.44 26.90 42.03
C ALA A 1153 -4.10 25.88 42.98
N ILE A 1154 -4.17 24.62 42.59
CA ILE A 1154 -4.69 23.53 43.43
C ILE A 1154 -3.72 23.18 44.56
N ILE A 1155 -2.40 23.20 44.32
CA ILE A 1155 -1.38 22.89 45.35
C ILE A 1155 -1.23 24.04 46.36
N GLN A 1156 -1.46 25.30 45.95
CA GLN A 1156 -1.36 26.47 46.82
C GLN A 1156 -2.59 26.68 47.74
N ASN A 1157 -3.76 26.19 47.33
CA ASN A 1157 -5.01 26.24 48.10
C ASN A 1157 -5.18 25.01 48.99
#